data_AF-A0A8T6T8W4-F1
#
_entry.id   AF-A0A8T6T8W4-F1
#
_cell.length_a   1.000
_cell.length_b   1.000
_cell.length_c   1.000
_cell.angle_alpha   90.00
_cell.angle_beta   90.00
_cell.angle_gamma   90.00
#
_symmetry.space_group_name_H-M   'P 1'
#
loop_
_entity.id
_entity.type
_entity.pdbx_description
1 polymer ?
#
loop_
_entity_poly.entity_id
_entity_poly.type
_entity_poly.pdbx_seq_one_letter_code
_entity_poly.pdbx_strand_id
1 'polypeptide(L)'
;MLEANPYLTPAQVKQILHETSEHNTARGIKYILTPNNGYGWGVVHAPGAMSRAKDMRPPELDIPVSIESGQVLALEVVGSYSRTPYTELGENGENRLGEDEVEIEASIPSDWERPSRVTYTMEGDIIATVVPEPISESDGAWRLHATFRIINDVQSLTFANPTIRFTTSAPTLSDPETYALTTRETINNMVGEEGRIRVSVGGNVQPEIEVTSPDGGAAVADTFFVIRWTDDDPDDNARISLYNDMDTDPDNGKVLIVSNLAEDPEGDGDSYVWDTSTLVEGRSFYVMAVIEDGTNDAASSYSTGTVTISHTGGNAPPSVEVLEPDGEGDTADETFTIEFLAYDPDDTASVSLYWDTDAVGFDGNPIARDLEEGDGFGSYTWDTSGMEDGTVAYIYAVVSDGQNPQARAYGSGPVTIDHSQGPKIVDYGPIGDDIALDRPVRVTFDSEMDRPSVEAAISTSPGHAGTFSWAGTIVEYSPGGGWDPDTTYTVTVASSAKDTSGSPLGTDKVWAFRTVEATAPPDPPRVTITSPSEDETVSGFYWIEGTGTDLGQGGRVEVRIDGGDWRTADGTGTWRIAWDTELELDGDHTVSARGLDASERAGAVVTVNVTVDNTPNAPPEIEPVNDRTVNVGDPVTFHVKATDPDDDGLVYTDDSELFEIDPSTGRITFTPAE
;
A
#
# COMPACT_ATOMS: atom_id res chain seq x y z
N MET A 1 -0.66 -9.95 -9.92
CA MET A 1 -0.98 -10.92 -10.99
C MET A 1 -1.57 -12.20 -10.41
N LEU A 2 -0.83 -12.98 -9.61
CA LEU A 2 -1.38 -14.20 -9.00
C LEU A 2 -2.55 -13.94 -8.03
N GLU A 3 -2.55 -12.79 -7.34
CA GLU A 3 -3.74 -12.35 -6.58
C GLU A 3 -4.94 -12.04 -7.49
N ALA A 4 -4.70 -11.58 -8.72
CA ALA A 4 -5.77 -11.25 -9.67
C ALA A 4 -6.30 -12.51 -10.39
N ASN A 5 -5.44 -13.49 -10.64
CA ASN A 5 -5.80 -14.80 -11.12
C ASN A 5 -4.79 -15.83 -10.59
N PRO A 6 -5.15 -16.63 -9.56
CA PRO A 6 -4.22 -17.57 -8.92
C PRO A 6 -3.90 -18.78 -9.79
N TYR A 7 -4.65 -19.01 -10.87
CA TYR A 7 -4.51 -20.16 -11.76
C TYR A 7 -3.55 -19.90 -12.93
N LEU A 8 -2.90 -18.74 -12.99
CA LEU A 8 -1.92 -18.45 -14.03
C LEU A 8 -0.73 -19.41 -13.99
N THR A 9 -0.45 -20.03 -15.13
CA THR A 9 0.73 -20.84 -15.34
C THR A 9 2.01 -19.97 -15.37
N PRO A 10 3.18 -20.53 -15.02
CA PRO A 10 4.45 -19.81 -15.13
C PRO A 10 4.74 -19.26 -16.53
N ALA A 11 4.23 -19.92 -17.58
CA ALA A 11 4.37 -19.46 -18.96
C ALA A 11 3.54 -18.20 -19.23
N GLN A 12 2.28 -18.17 -18.79
CA GLN A 12 1.43 -16.98 -18.89
C GLN A 12 2.00 -15.82 -18.06
N VAL A 13 2.44 -16.08 -16.82
CA VAL A 13 3.09 -15.06 -15.99
C VAL A 13 4.28 -14.43 -16.72
N LYS A 14 5.13 -15.27 -17.32
CA LYS A 14 6.29 -14.79 -18.08
C LYS A 14 5.89 -13.95 -19.30
N GLN A 15 4.87 -14.39 -20.04
CA GLN A 15 4.39 -13.67 -21.22
C GLN A 15 3.73 -12.33 -20.86
N ILE A 16 2.90 -12.29 -19.80
CA ILE A 16 2.28 -11.05 -19.31
C ILE A 16 3.34 -10.05 -18.87
N LEU A 17 4.34 -10.50 -18.11
CA LEU A 17 5.46 -9.64 -17.70
C LEU A 17 6.24 -9.11 -18.89
N HIS A 18 6.37 -9.91 -19.95
CA HIS A 18 7.02 -9.51 -21.18
C HIS A 18 6.24 -8.38 -21.87
N GLU A 19 4.95 -8.61 -22.16
CA GLU A 19 4.07 -7.66 -22.88
C GLU A 19 3.83 -6.34 -22.15
N THR A 20 4.07 -6.30 -20.83
CA THR A 20 3.79 -5.13 -19.98
C THR A 20 5.06 -4.47 -19.44
N SER A 21 6.23 -4.90 -19.92
CA SER A 21 7.52 -4.35 -19.47
C SER A 21 8.13 -3.36 -20.45
N GLU A 22 8.60 -2.22 -19.93
CA GLU A 22 9.47 -1.31 -20.65
C GLU A 22 10.89 -1.84 -20.69
N HIS A 23 11.32 -2.33 -21.85
CA HIS A 23 12.70 -2.77 -22.06
C HIS A 23 13.62 -1.59 -22.37
N ASN A 24 14.44 -1.19 -21.39
CA ASN A 24 15.52 -0.23 -21.63
C ASN A 24 16.74 -0.95 -22.22
N THR A 25 16.97 -0.80 -23.53
CA THR A 25 18.29 -1.10 -24.09
C THR A 25 19.22 0.08 -23.83
N ALA A 26 20.38 -0.18 -23.21
CA ALA A 26 21.40 0.86 -23.03
C ALA A 26 21.78 1.43 -24.40
N ARG A 27 21.48 2.72 -24.62
CA ARG A 27 21.81 3.45 -25.86
C ARG A 27 23.27 3.18 -26.27
N GLY A 28 23.47 2.45 -27.36
CA GLY A 28 24.75 2.37 -28.06
C GLY A 28 25.51 1.03 -28.01
N ILE A 29 25.05 0.00 -27.28
CA ILE A 29 25.70 -1.32 -27.31
C ILE A 29 25.03 -2.21 -28.35
N LYS A 30 25.59 -2.21 -29.55
CA LYS A 30 25.22 -3.10 -30.65
C LYS A 30 25.72 -4.52 -30.34
N TYR A 31 24.79 -5.42 -30.02
CA TYR A 31 24.91 -6.88 -29.95
C TYR A 31 26.16 -7.44 -29.23
N ILE A 32 26.03 -7.75 -27.94
CA ILE A 32 26.77 -8.87 -27.36
C ILE A 32 25.81 -10.06 -27.34
N LEU A 33 26.10 -11.03 -28.20
CA LEU A 33 25.45 -12.34 -28.26
C LEU A 33 25.66 -13.07 -26.93
N THR A 34 24.72 -12.94 -26.00
CA THR A 34 24.50 -13.96 -24.97
C THR A 34 23.54 -15.02 -25.53
N PRO A 35 23.84 -16.33 -25.44
CA PRO A 35 22.95 -17.39 -25.95
C PRO A 35 21.63 -17.54 -25.17
N ASN A 36 21.43 -16.76 -24.12
CA ASN A 36 20.13 -16.57 -23.49
C ASN A 36 19.63 -15.17 -23.84
N ASN A 37 18.50 -15.15 -24.55
CA ASN A 37 17.71 -13.99 -24.97
C ASN A 37 17.86 -12.79 -24.04
N GLY A 38 18.09 -11.61 -24.63
CA GLY A 38 18.38 -10.37 -23.93
C GLY A 38 17.23 -9.86 -23.05
N TYR A 39 17.10 -10.41 -21.85
CA TYR A 39 16.32 -9.82 -20.76
C TYR A 39 17.10 -8.60 -20.24
N GLY A 40 16.78 -7.43 -20.76
CA GLY A 40 17.19 -6.17 -20.15
C GLY A 40 16.51 -5.96 -18.80
N TRP A 41 17.10 -5.11 -17.96
CA TRP A 41 16.39 -4.53 -16.81
C TRP A 41 15.25 -3.66 -17.35
N GLY A 42 14.02 -3.90 -16.90
CA GLY A 42 12.82 -3.18 -17.35
C GLY A 42 11.82 -2.96 -16.24
N VAL A 43 10.99 -1.91 -16.37
CA VAL A 43 9.90 -1.60 -15.44
C VAL A 43 8.64 -2.28 -15.96
N VAL A 44 8.00 -3.11 -15.13
CA VAL A 44 6.70 -3.72 -15.45
C VAL A 44 5.61 -2.76 -15.01
N HIS A 45 4.69 -2.45 -15.93
CA HIS A 45 3.53 -1.62 -15.63
C HIS A 45 2.47 -2.44 -14.91
N ALA A 46 2.40 -2.29 -13.58
CA ALA A 46 1.52 -3.08 -12.73
C ALA A 46 0.03 -3.07 -13.15
N PRO A 47 -0.57 -1.93 -13.58
CA PRO A 47 -1.95 -1.94 -14.09
C PRO A 47 -2.12 -2.82 -15.33
N GLY A 48 -1.21 -2.73 -16.30
CA GLY A 48 -1.22 -3.55 -17.51
C GLY A 48 -1.09 -5.04 -17.17
N ALA A 49 -0.12 -5.39 -16.32
CA ALA A 49 0.11 -6.76 -15.88
C ALA A 49 -1.08 -7.36 -15.10
N MET A 50 -1.73 -6.57 -14.25
CA MET A 50 -2.91 -6.99 -13.50
C MET A 50 -4.13 -7.17 -14.39
N SER A 51 -4.36 -6.23 -15.31
CA SER A 51 -5.48 -6.27 -16.25
C SER A 51 -5.38 -7.49 -17.18
N ARG A 52 -4.20 -7.74 -17.76
CA ARG A 52 -3.89 -8.97 -18.50
C ARG A 52 -4.12 -10.24 -17.68
N ALA A 53 -3.74 -10.26 -16.41
CA ALA A 53 -3.99 -11.41 -15.55
C ALA A 53 -5.51 -11.69 -15.37
N LYS A 54 -6.34 -10.64 -15.30
CA LYS A 54 -7.80 -10.76 -15.20
C LYS A 54 -8.43 -11.23 -16.51
N ASP A 55 -7.93 -10.73 -17.65
CA ASP A 55 -8.40 -11.14 -18.98
C ASP A 55 -8.19 -12.64 -19.24
N MET A 56 -7.31 -13.30 -18.49
CA MET A 56 -7.07 -14.76 -18.58
C MET A 56 -8.07 -15.62 -17.81
N ARG A 57 -9.09 -15.02 -17.18
CA ARG A 57 -10.18 -15.76 -16.54
C ARG A 57 -11.12 -16.37 -17.60
N PRO A 58 -11.89 -17.41 -17.26
CA PRO A 58 -12.84 -17.97 -18.20
C PRO A 58 -13.89 -16.95 -18.64
N PRO A 59 -14.32 -16.96 -19.93
CA PRO A 59 -15.49 -16.21 -20.37
C PRO A 59 -16.74 -16.64 -19.60
N GLU A 60 -17.53 -15.64 -19.21
CA GLU A 60 -18.83 -15.85 -18.57
C GLU A 60 -19.83 -16.39 -19.60
N LEU A 61 -20.57 -17.42 -19.21
CA LEU A 61 -21.66 -18.01 -20.01
C LEU A 61 -22.93 -17.94 -19.19
N ASP A 62 -23.87 -17.09 -19.63
CA ASP A 62 -25.18 -16.96 -19.02
C ASP A 62 -26.11 -18.07 -19.55
N ILE A 63 -26.40 -19.06 -18.70
CA ILE A 63 -27.27 -20.19 -19.01
C ILE A 63 -27.98 -20.69 -17.74
N PRO A 64 -29.28 -21.03 -17.80
CA PRO A 64 -29.96 -21.71 -16.70
C PRO A 64 -29.31 -23.06 -16.38
N VAL A 65 -29.25 -23.41 -15.09
CA VAL A 65 -28.71 -24.69 -14.64
C VAL A 65 -29.69 -25.86 -14.84
N SER A 66 -30.99 -25.59 -14.97
CA SER A 66 -32.03 -26.56 -15.33
C SER A 66 -32.77 -26.12 -16.60
N ILE A 67 -32.94 -27.04 -17.55
CA ILE A 67 -33.42 -26.78 -18.91
C ILE A 67 -34.44 -27.86 -19.32
N GLU A 68 -35.55 -27.44 -19.91
CA GLU A 68 -36.54 -28.39 -20.43
C GLU A 68 -36.00 -29.17 -21.65
N SER A 69 -36.40 -30.43 -21.74
CA SER A 69 -36.11 -31.30 -22.89
C SER A 69 -36.62 -30.66 -24.20
N GLY A 70 -35.71 -30.38 -25.14
CA GLY A 70 -36.03 -29.71 -26.41
C GLY A 70 -36.19 -28.19 -26.35
N GLN A 71 -35.90 -27.53 -25.22
CA GLN A 71 -36.03 -26.08 -25.08
C GLN A 71 -35.09 -25.32 -26.02
N VAL A 72 -35.61 -24.27 -26.65
CA VAL A 72 -34.81 -23.32 -27.45
C VAL A 72 -34.24 -22.24 -26.53
N LEU A 73 -32.94 -22.01 -26.63
CA LEU A 73 -32.17 -21.10 -25.79
C LEU A 73 -31.50 -20.01 -26.63
N ALA A 74 -31.38 -18.82 -26.04
CA ALA A 74 -30.52 -17.76 -26.51
C ALA A 74 -29.39 -17.62 -25.50
N LEU A 75 -28.16 -17.90 -25.92
CA LEU A 75 -26.99 -17.96 -25.05
C LEU A 75 -26.02 -16.84 -25.43
N GLU A 76 -25.32 -16.36 -24.41
CA GLU A 76 -24.33 -15.31 -24.52
C GLU A 76 -23.05 -15.73 -23.79
N VAL A 77 -21.93 -15.67 -24.51
CA VAL A 77 -20.58 -15.89 -23.96
C VAL A 77 -19.85 -14.56 -23.99
N VAL A 78 -19.43 -14.09 -22.82
CA VAL A 78 -18.80 -12.78 -22.62
C VAL A 78 -17.38 -12.98 -22.11
N GLY A 79 -16.39 -12.71 -22.97
CA GLY A 79 -14.99 -12.61 -22.57
C GLY A 79 -14.70 -11.27 -21.91
N SER A 80 -13.51 -11.15 -21.34
CA SER A 80 -13.03 -9.92 -20.69
C SER A 80 -11.70 -9.53 -21.27
N TYR A 81 -11.64 -8.36 -21.91
CA TYR A 81 -10.40 -7.86 -22.50
C TYR A 81 -10.09 -6.45 -22.03
N SER A 82 -8.82 -6.21 -21.73
CA SER A 82 -8.31 -4.91 -21.34
C SER A 82 -7.13 -4.50 -22.21
N ARG A 83 -6.97 -3.18 -22.40
CA ARG A 83 -5.83 -2.61 -23.12
C ARG A 83 -5.32 -1.38 -22.38
N THR A 84 -4.01 -1.19 -22.37
CA THR A 84 -3.33 0.00 -21.82
C THR A 84 -2.35 0.58 -22.84
N PRO A 85 -1.84 1.81 -22.64
CA PRO A 85 -0.72 2.33 -23.44
C PRO A 85 0.57 1.49 -23.34
N TYR A 86 0.65 0.56 -22.39
CA TYR A 86 1.86 -0.20 -22.04
C TYR A 86 1.80 -1.66 -22.47
N THR A 87 0.66 -2.14 -22.98
CA THR A 87 0.48 -3.52 -23.47
C THR A 87 0.91 -3.70 -24.94
N GLU A 88 1.64 -2.75 -25.51
CA GLU A 88 2.03 -2.69 -26.93
C GLU A 88 3.51 -3.06 -27.18
N LEU A 89 4.22 -3.51 -26.14
CA LEU A 89 5.66 -3.75 -26.19
C LEU A 89 5.91 -5.22 -26.57
N GLY A 90 6.05 -5.47 -27.88
CA GLY A 90 6.23 -6.83 -28.42
C GLY A 90 7.54 -7.53 -28.02
N GLU A 91 7.79 -8.70 -28.65
CA GLU A 91 8.83 -9.69 -28.27
C GLU A 91 10.26 -9.12 -28.05
N ASN A 92 10.59 -7.95 -28.64
CA ASN A 92 11.91 -7.33 -28.58
C ASN A 92 11.92 -5.91 -27.98
N GLY A 93 10.85 -5.45 -27.33
CA GLY A 93 10.78 -4.11 -26.73
C GLY A 93 10.78 -2.95 -27.74
N GLU A 94 10.56 -3.22 -29.03
CA GLU A 94 10.22 -2.19 -30.01
C GLU A 94 8.70 -2.03 -30.06
N ASN A 95 8.25 -0.77 -30.14
CA ASN A 95 6.86 -0.38 -30.42
C ASN A 95 6.51 -0.83 -31.86
N ARG A 96 6.23 -2.12 -32.04
CA ARG A 96 5.40 -2.54 -33.17
C ARG A 96 3.99 -2.13 -32.80
N LEU A 97 3.28 -1.51 -33.74
CA LEU A 97 1.82 -1.43 -33.75
C LEU A 97 1.29 -2.87 -33.59
N GLY A 98 1.18 -3.33 -32.34
CA GLY A 98 0.86 -4.69 -31.97
C GLY A 98 -0.64 -4.80 -31.90
N GLU A 99 -1.23 -5.33 -32.96
CA GLU A 99 -2.61 -5.81 -32.93
C GLU A 99 -2.65 -6.98 -31.94
N ASP A 100 -3.51 -6.89 -30.92
CA ASP A 100 -3.83 -8.10 -30.15
C ASP A 100 -4.82 -8.93 -30.94
N GLU A 101 -4.59 -10.24 -30.99
CA GLU A 101 -5.58 -11.20 -31.44
C GLU A 101 -6.22 -11.83 -30.21
N VAL A 102 -7.49 -11.48 -29.94
CA VAL A 102 -8.27 -12.09 -28.87
C VAL A 102 -9.18 -13.14 -29.51
N GLU A 103 -9.08 -14.39 -29.11
CA GLU A 103 -9.94 -15.45 -29.60
C GLU A 103 -10.88 -15.93 -28.51
N ILE A 104 -12.17 -16.03 -28.82
CA ILE A 104 -13.14 -16.69 -27.94
C ILE A 104 -13.62 -17.96 -28.60
N GLU A 105 -13.63 -19.04 -27.82
CA GLU A 105 -14.25 -20.30 -28.18
C GLU A 105 -15.34 -20.69 -27.17
N ALA A 106 -16.49 -21.09 -27.68
CA ALA A 106 -17.55 -21.76 -26.92
C ALA A 106 -17.76 -23.18 -27.48
N SER A 107 -17.83 -24.15 -26.56
CA SER A 107 -17.99 -25.56 -26.87
C SER A 107 -19.29 -26.10 -26.28
N ILE A 108 -20.19 -26.51 -27.16
CA ILE A 108 -21.52 -27.02 -26.80
C ILE A 108 -21.59 -28.50 -27.20
N PRO A 109 -22.04 -29.42 -26.34
CA PRO A 109 -22.17 -30.83 -26.70
C PRO A 109 -22.93 -31.05 -28.02
N SER A 110 -22.45 -31.98 -28.84
CA SER A 110 -23.03 -32.26 -30.17
C SER A 110 -24.42 -32.90 -30.13
N ASP A 111 -24.85 -33.39 -28.95
CA ASP A 111 -26.22 -33.84 -28.70
C ASP A 111 -27.25 -32.70 -28.78
N TRP A 112 -26.79 -31.46 -28.57
CA TRP A 112 -27.61 -30.26 -28.72
C TRP A 112 -27.75 -29.89 -30.20
N GLU A 113 -28.80 -29.15 -30.53
CA GLU A 113 -28.99 -28.66 -31.89
C GLU A 113 -27.79 -27.79 -32.31
N ARG A 114 -27.37 -27.90 -33.58
CA ARG A 114 -26.29 -27.08 -34.12
C ARG A 114 -26.59 -25.59 -33.86
N PRO A 115 -25.69 -24.85 -33.18
CA PRO A 115 -25.88 -23.43 -32.91
C PRO A 115 -26.18 -22.62 -34.19
N SER A 116 -27.08 -21.65 -34.06
CA SER A 116 -27.57 -20.82 -35.16
C SER A 116 -27.76 -19.36 -34.72
N ARG A 117 -28.06 -18.47 -35.69
CA ARG A 117 -28.25 -17.01 -35.46
C ARG A 117 -27.09 -16.36 -34.69
N VAL A 118 -25.87 -16.78 -35.01
CA VAL A 118 -24.67 -16.34 -34.30
C VAL A 118 -24.32 -14.91 -34.66
N THR A 119 -24.05 -14.10 -33.64
CA THR A 119 -23.50 -12.74 -33.78
C THR A 119 -22.27 -12.59 -32.89
N TYR A 120 -21.31 -11.81 -33.37
CA TYR A 120 -20.06 -11.54 -32.68
C TYR A 120 -19.89 -10.04 -32.52
N THR A 121 -19.70 -9.58 -31.29
CA THR A 121 -19.60 -8.15 -30.97
C THR A 121 -18.42 -7.88 -30.06
N MET A 122 -17.85 -6.68 -30.15
CA MET A 122 -16.89 -6.16 -29.19
C MET A 122 -17.57 -4.98 -28.52
N GLU A 123 -18.05 -5.17 -27.29
CA GLU A 123 -18.74 -4.13 -26.54
C GLU A 123 -17.75 -3.36 -25.66
N GLY A 124 -17.80 -2.03 -25.68
CA GLY A 124 -16.88 -1.18 -24.92
C GLY A 124 -16.14 -0.16 -25.79
N ASP A 125 -15.07 0.40 -25.24
CA ASP A 125 -14.33 1.53 -25.82
C ASP A 125 -13.13 1.09 -26.70
N ILE A 126 -13.08 -0.20 -27.06
CA ILE A 126 -12.03 -0.80 -27.88
C ILE A 126 -12.60 -1.17 -29.25
N ILE A 127 -11.87 -0.84 -30.31
CA ILE A 127 -12.30 -1.12 -31.69
C ILE A 127 -11.53 -2.34 -32.19
N ALA A 128 -12.28 -3.35 -32.63
CA ALA A 128 -11.73 -4.58 -33.17
C ALA A 128 -12.33 -4.92 -34.54
N THR A 129 -11.53 -5.52 -35.41
CA THR A 129 -12.04 -6.25 -36.58
C THR A 129 -12.36 -7.67 -36.18
N VAL A 130 -13.61 -8.09 -36.35
CA VAL A 130 -14.07 -9.44 -36.00
C VAL A 130 -13.95 -10.37 -37.21
N VAL A 131 -13.25 -11.48 -37.03
CA VAL A 131 -13.08 -12.55 -38.01
C VAL A 131 -13.77 -13.81 -37.45
N PRO A 132 -15.06 -14.03 -37.74
CA PRO A 132 -15.76 -15.21 -37.28
C PRO A 132 -15.35 -16.44 -38.10
N GLU A 133 -15.24 -17.59 -37.44
CA GLU A 133 -15.00 -18.86 -38.10
C GLU A 133 -16.30 -19.67 -38.31
N PRO A 134 -16.37 -20.54 -39.33
CA PRO A 134 -17.52 -21.42 -39.51
C PRO A 134 -17.68 -22.36 -38.31
N ILE A 135 -18.91 -22.46 -37.79
CA ILE A 135 -19.26 -23.43 -36.75
C ILE A 135 -18.87 -24.84 -37.23
N SER A 136 -18.02 -25.49 -36.45
CA SER A 136 -17.49 -26.82 -36.74
C SER A 136 -17.88 -27.82 -35.64
N GLU A 137 -17.78 -29.10 -35.93
CA GLU A 137 -18.02 -30.18 -34.97
C GLU A 137 -16.73 -30.98 -34.82
N SER A 138 -16.23 -31.07 -33.59
CA SER A 138 -15.03 -31.83 -33.25
C SER A 138 -15.10 -32.32 -31.81
N ASP A 139 -14.58 -33.52 -31.56
CA ASP A 139 -14.52 -34.13 -30.22
C ASP A 139 -15.88 -34.19 -29.49
N GLY A 140 -16.96 -34.41 -30.25
CA GLY A 140 -18.32 -34.53 -29.70
C GLY A 140 -18.96 -33.21 -29.27
N ALA A 141 -18.43 -32.07 -29.74
CA ALA A 141 -18.99 -30.74 -29.46
C ALA A 141 -19.04 -29.85 -30.71
N TRP A 142 -20.06 -29.01 -30.78
CA TRP A 142 -20.12 -27.84 -31.64
C TRP A 142 -19.16 -26.77 -31.12
N ARG A 143 -18.25 -26.29 -31.97
CA ARG A 143 -17.29 -25.22 -31.66
C ARG A 143 -17.71 -23.94 -32.34
N LEU A 144 -17.96 -22.90 -31.55
CA LEU A 144 -18.13 -21.53 -32.03
C LEU A 144 -16.85 -20.76 -31.71
N HIS A 145 -16.15 -20.31 -32.75
CA HIS A 145 -14.87 -19.64 -32.61
C HIS A 145 -14.86 -18.31 -33.38
N ALA A 146 -14.28 -17.27 -32.79
CA ALA A 146 -14.04 -16.00 -33.45
C ALA A 146 -12.78 -15.31 -32.95
N THR A 147 -12.05 -14.70 -33.89
CA THR A 147 -10.88 -13.86 -33.60
C THR A 147 -11.26 -12.39 -33.68
N PHE A 148 -10.97 -11.63 -32.63
CA PHE A 148 -11.12 -10.19 -32.52
C PHE A 148 -9.74 -9.54 -32.62
N ARG A 149 -9.49 -8.83 -33.73
CA ARG A 149 -8.22 -8.14 -33.99
C ARG A 149 -8.30 -6.70 -33.53
N ILE A 150 -7.58 -6.35 -32.47
CA ILE A 150 -7.63 -5.03 -31.86
C ILE A 150 -6.78 -4.04 -32.67
N ILE A 151 -7.36 -2.93 -33.12
CA ILE A 151 -6.75 -2.03 -34.12
C ILE A 151 -6.52 -0.59 -33.61
N ASN A 152 -6.80 -0.30 -32.34
CA ASN A 152 -6.67 1.05 -31.78
C ASN A 152 -5.66 1.15 -30.63
N ASP A 153 -4.84 2.20 -30.68
CA ASP A 153 -4.01 2.63 -29.55
C ASP A 153 -4.90 3.32 -28.51
N VAL A 154 -4.72 2.98 -27.23
CA VAL A 154 -5.46 3.58 -26.12
C VAL A 154 -4.54 4.52 -25.32
N GLN A 155 -5.07 5.64 -24.85
CA GLN A 155 -4.32 6.63 -24.05
C GLN A 155 -4.43 6.38 -22.54
N SER A 156 -5.30 5.45 -22.13
CA SER A 156 -5.54 5.05 -20.75
C SER A 156 -5.93 3.57 -20.73
N LEU A 157 -6.05 2.99 -19.53
CA LEU A 157 -6.64 1.66 -19.38
C LEU A 157 -8.09 1.69 -19.91
N THR A 158 -8.40 0.77 -20.80
CA THR A 158 -9.70 0.64 -21.45
C THR A 158 -10.11 -0.83 -21.41
N PHE A 159 -11.41 -1.07 -21.29
CA PHE A 159 -12.00 -2.40 -21.23
C PHE A 159 -12.94 -2.60 -22.41
N ALA A 160 -13.02 -3.85 -22.86
CA ALA A 160 -14.05 -4.29 -23.78
C ALA A 160 -14.35 -5.77 -23.57
N ASN A 161 -15.55 -6.15 -23.98
CA ASN A 161 -16.11 -7.47 -23.81
C ASN A 161 -16.31 -8.08 -25.20
N PRO A 162 -15.40 -8.97 -25.65
CA PRO A 162 -15.66 -9.79 -26.81
C PRO A 162 -16.80 -10.76 -26.49
N THR A 163 -17.83 -10.75 -27.33
CA THR A 163 -19.10 -11.44 -27.05
C THR A 163 -19.52 -12.31 -28.22
N ILE A 164 -19.93 -13.55 -27.92
CA ILE A 164 -20.61 -14.46 -28.86
C ILE A 164 -22.05 -14.64 -28.39
N ARG A 165 -23.03 -14.25 -29.21
CA ARG A 165 -24.44 -14.54 -28.97
C ARG A 165 -24.94 -15.53 -30.00
N PHE A 166 -25.68 -16.56 -29.58
CA PHE A 166 -26.21 -17.58 -30.47
C PHE A 166 -27.49 -18.20 -29.92
N THR A 167 -28.22 -18.90 -30.78
CA THR A 167 -29.37 -19.71 -30.38
C THR A 167 -29.08 -21.18 -30.61
N THR A 168 -29.49 -22.04 -29.68
CA THR A 168 -29.41 -23.50 -29.77
C THR A 168 -30.64 -24.13 -29.11
N SER A 169 -30.83 -25.43 -29.28
CA SER A 169 -31.89 -26.18 -28.60
C SER A 169 -31.29 -27.35 -27.83
N ALA A 170 -31.74 -27.52 -26.59
CA ALA A 170 -31.37 -28.67 -25.78
C ALA A 170 -31.83 -29.99 -26.42
N PRO A 171 -31.17 -31.12 -26.18
CA PRO A 171 -31.59 -32.41 -26.69
C PRO A 171 -32.98 -32.78 -26.18
N THR A 172 -33.72 -33.54 -26.99
CA THR A 172 -34.96 -34.17 -26.53
C THR A 172 -34.63 -35.49 -25.86
N LEU A 173 -34.77 -35.55 -24.55
CA LEU A 173 -34.44 -36.70 -23.71
C LEU A 173 -35.69 -37.39 -23.15
N SER A 174 -35.57 -38.69 -22.88
CA SER A 174 -36.58 -39.48 -22.17
C SER A 174 -36.43 -39.42 -20.65
N ASP A 175 -35.22 -39.16 -20.17
CA ASP A 175 -34.82 -39.09 -18.77
C ASP A 175 -33.85 -37.91 -18.60
N PRO A 176 -33.78 -37.27 -17.42
CA PRO A 176 -32.85 -36.16 -17.20
C PRO A 176 -31.38 -36.55 -17.35
N GLU A 177 -30.59 -35.69 -18.01
CA GLU A 177 -29.15 -35.86 -18.15
C GLU A 177 -28.40 -34.54 -17.91
N THR A 178 -27.19 -34.64 -17.34
CA THR A 178 -26.31 -33.49 -17.13
C THR A 178 -25.31 -33.32 -18.27
N TYR A 179 -25.24 -32.12 -18.82
CA TYR A 179 -24.31 -31.72 -19.88
C TYR A 179 -23.25 -30.76 -19.32
N ALA A 180 -22.06 -30.78 -19.92
CA ALA A 180 -21.01 -29.81 -19.63
C ALA A 180 -20.76 -28.91 -20.84
N LEU A 181 -20.94 -27.61 -20.66
CA LEU A 181 -20.58 -26.59 -21.64
C LEU A 181 -19.25 -25.97 -21.23
N THR A 182 -18.37 -25.69 -22.19
CA THR A 182 -17.08 -25.07 -21.89
C THR A 182 -16.80 -23.82 -22.71
N THR A 183 -16.09 -22.88 -22.09
CA THR A 183 -15.66 -21.62 -22.68
C THR A 183 -14.17 -21.45 -22.53
N ARG A 184 -13.55 -20.75 -23.47
CA ARG A 184 -12.13 -20.44 -23.41
C ARG A 184 -11.85 -19.15 -24.17
N GLU A 185 -10.93 -18.37 -23.63
CA GLU A 185 -10.40 -17.17 -24.28
C GLU A 185 -8.90 -17.35 -24.52
N THR A 186 -8.39 -16.83 -25.63
CA THR A 186 -6.95 -16.69 -25.86
C THR A 186 -6.63 -15.24 -26.17
N ILE A 187 -5.46 -14.79 -25.72
CA ILE A 187 -4.93 -13.47 -26.06
C ILE A 187 -3.55 -13.68 -26.65
N ASN A 188 -3.42 -13.38 -27.93
CA ASN A 188 -2.26 -13.64 -28.77
C ASN A 188 -1.91 -15.14 -28.78
N ASN A 189 -1.03 -15.58 -27.87
CA ASN A 189 -0.64 -16.98 -27.71
C ASN A 189 -0.89 -17.51 -26.29
N MET A 190 -1.48 -16.69 -25.43
CA MET A 190 -1.81 -17.07 -24.05
C MET A 190 -3.19 -17.69 -24.04
N VAL A 191 -3.28 -18.93 -23.56
CA VAL A 191 -4.55 -19.64 -23.42
C VAL A 191 -5.11 -19.40 -22.03
N GLY A 192 -6.31 -18.86 -21.91
CA GLY A 192 -7.06 -18.63 -20.67
C GLY A 192 -7.40 -19.90 -19.93
N GLU A 193 -7.85 -19.74 -18.69
CA GLU A 193 -8.49 -20.84 -17.97
C GLU A 193 -9.78 -21.25 -18.68
N GLU A 194 -10.06 -22.55 -18.70
CA GLU A 194 -11.28 -23.08 -19.31
C GLU A 194 -12.44 -23.01 -18.32
N GLY A 195 -13.51 -22.34 -18.71
CA GLY A 195 -14.76 -22.30 -17.97
C GLY A 195 -15.54 -23.58 -18.23
N ARG A 196 -16.17 -24.14 -17.20
CA ARG A 196 -17.03 -25.32 -17.33
C ARG A 196 -18.30 -25.15 -16.51
N ILE A 197 -19.45 -25.14 -17.18
CA ILE A 197 -20.77 -25.09 -16.53
C ILE A 197 -21.47 -26.43 -16.76
N ARG A 198 -22.08 -26.97 -15.69
CA ARG A 198 -22.93 -28.16 -15.77
C ARG A 198 -24.40 -27.74 -15.80
N VAL A 199 -25.16 -28.30 -16.71
CA VAL A 199 -26.61 -28.03 -16.86
C VAL A 199 -27.38 -29.34 -16.92
N SER A 200 -28.51 -29.41 -16.25
CA SER A 200 -29.44 -30.54 -16.31
C SER A 200 -30.47 -30.30 -17.41
N VAL A 201 -30.69 -31.28 -18.28
CA VAL A 201 -31.71 -31.24 -19.33
C VAL A 201 -32.72 -32.36 -19.04
N GLY A 202 -33.99 -32.06 -18.80
CA GLY A 202 -35.01 -33.10 -18.57
C GLY A 202 -36.21 -32.78 -17.68
N GLY A 203 -36.23 -31.64 -16.97
CA GLY A 203 -37.34 -31.21 -16.09
C GLY A 203 -36.96 -31.13 -14.60
N ASN A 204 -37.81 -30.47 -13.81
CA ASN A 204 -37.64 -30.18 -12.36
C ASN A 204 -37.71 -31.47 -11.51
N VAL A 205 -36.83 -31.64 -10.52
CA VAL A 205 -36.85 -32.77 -9.57
C VAL A 205 -37.95 -32.53 -8.53
N GLN A 206 -38.60 -33.60 -8.06
CA GLN A 206 -39.64 -33.48 -7.02
C GLN A 206 -38.99 -33.17 -5.66
N PRO A 207 -39.48 -32.17 -4.91
CA PRO A 207 -38.93 -31.86 -3.58
C PRO A 207 -39.27 -32.96 -2.56
N GLU A 208 -38.40 -33.14 -1.57
CA GLU A 208 -38.60 -34.03 -0.42
C GLU A 208 -38.69 -33.25 0.91
N ILE A 209 -39.45 -33.75 1.89
CA ILE A 209 -39.53 -33.17 3.24
C ILE A 209 -39.85 -34.23 4.30
N GLU A 210 -39.22 -34.14 5.48
CA GLU A 210 -39.44 -35.01 6.64
C GLU A 210 -39.50 -34.23 7.96
N VAL A 211 -40.62 -34.30 8.70
CA VAL A 211 -40.75 -33.65 10.02
C VAL A 211 -40.02 -34.47 11.09
N THR A 212 -39.00 -33.87 11.71
CA THR A 212 -38.16 -34.50 12.73
C THR A 212 -38.59 -34.17 14.16
N SER A 213 -39.30 -33.06 14.40
CA SER A 213 -39.87 -32.69 15.71
C SER A 213 -41.31 -32.16 15.57
N PRO A 214 -42.30 -32.69 16.34
CA PRO A 214 -42.16 -33.61 17.47
C PRO A 214 -41.85 -35.06 17.05
N ASP A 215 -40.83 -35.66 17.70
CA ASP A 215 -40.47 -37.07 17.53
C ASP A 215 -41.38 -37.98 18.38
N GLY A 216 -41.37 -39.30 18.16
CA GLY A 216 -42.33 -40.27 18.74
C GLY A 216 -42.50 -40.31 20.28
N GLY A 217 -41.90 -39.39 21.05
CA GLY A 217 -42.27 -39.05 22.42
C GLY A 217 -43.52 -38.15 22.50
N ALA A 218 -44.14 -38.10 23.68
CA ALA A 218 -45.18 -37.10 23.95
C ALA A 218 -44.50 -35.81 24.40
N ALA A 219 -44.40 -34.82 23.51
CA ALA A 219 -43.95 -33.48 23.86
C ALA A 219 -45.06 -32.72 24.59
N VAL A 220 -44.69 -31.80 25.48
CA VAL A 220 -45.63 -30.92 26.18
C VAL A 220 -45.25 -29.48 25.87
N ALA A 221 -46.23 -28.66 25.50
CA ALA A 221 -46.05 -27.24 25.20
C ALA A 221 -47.08 -26.41 25.97
N ASP A 222 -46.73 -25.19 26.34
CA ASP A 222 -47.65 -24.21 26.92
C ASP A 222 -47.87 -23.08 25.90
N THR A 223 -46.94 -22.13 25.83
CA THR A 223 -47.09 -20.91 25.02
C THR A 223 -46.49 -21.05 23.63
N PHE A 224 -45.48 -21.91 23.44
CA PHE A 224 -44.94 -22.22 22.13
C PHE A 224 -44.32 -23.64 22.05
N PHE A 225 -44.02 -24.09 20.83
CA PHE A 225 -43.31 -25.32 20.53
C PHE A 225 -42.40 -25.15 19.29
N VAL A 226 -41.20 -25.74 19.29
CA VAL A 226 -40.28 -25.71 18.13
C VAL A 226 -40.48 -26.94 17.25
N ILE A 227 -41.00 -26.69 16.05
CA ILE A 227 -41.13 -27.68 14.97
C ILE A 227 -39.77 -27.81 14.28
N ARG A 228 -39.38 -29.02 13.89
CA ARG A 228 -38.17 -29.26 13.08
C ARG A 228 -38.44 -30.20 11.92
N TRP A 229 -37.74 -30.02 10.80
CA TRP A 229 -37.83 -30.86 9.61
C TRP A 229 -36.50 -30.91 8.84
N THR A 230 -36.43 -31.76 7.82
CA THR A 230 -35.37 -31.77 6.79
C THR A 230 -36.04 -31.76 5.43
N ASP A 231 -35.43 -31.14 4.45
CA ASP A 231 -35.95 -30.98 3.08
C ASP A 231 -34.82 -30.98 2.05
N ASP A 232 -35.16 -31.26 0.79
CA ASP A 232 -34.23 -31.32 -0.35
C ASP A 232 -34.99 -31.10 -1.67
N ASP A 233 -34.65 -30.03 -2.39
CA ASP A 233 -35.00 -29.74 -3.79
C ASP A 233 -33.70 -29.43 -4.58
N PRO A 234 -33.17 -30.41 -5.34
CA PRO A 234 -31.88 -30.28 -6.00
C PRO A 234 -31.80 -29.24 -7.14
N ASP A 235 -32.93 -28.67 -7.58
CA ASP A 235 -32.98 -27.82 -8.77
C ASP A 235 -33.95 -26.63 -8.75
N ASP A 236 -34.69 -26.39 -7.66
CA ASP A 236 -35.50 -25.18 -7.46
C ASP A 236 -35.36 -24.59 -6.03
N ASN A 237 -35.98 -23.43 -5.78
CA ASN A 237 -36.10 -22.84 -4.45
C ASN A 237 -37.51 -23.06 -3.89
N ALA A 238 -37.78 -24.22 -3.31
CA ALA A 238 -39.12 -24.59 -2.87
C ALA A 238 -39.66 -23.73 -1.72
N ARG A 239 -40.94 -23.89 -1.42
CA ARG A 239 -41.65 -23.21 -0.32
C ARG A 239 -42.31 -24.19 0.61
N ILE A 240 -42.15 -23.96 1.91
CA ILE A 240 -42.64 -24.84 2.97
C ILE A 240 -43.82 -24.19 3.71
N SER A 241 -44.81 -25.02 4.05
CA SER A 241 -45.96 -24.68 4.89
C SER A 241 -46.16 -25.70 5.99
N LEU A 242 -46.40 -25.23 7.22
CA LEU A 242 -46.60 -26.06 8.40
C LEU A 242 -48.05 -25.98 8.90
N TYR A 243 -48.58 -27.10 9.35
CA TYR A 243 -49.95 -27.26 9.85
C TYR A 243 -49.95 -28.02 11.18
N ASN A 244 -50.92 -27.73 12.04
CA ASN A 244 -51.28 -28.60 13.15
C ASN A 244 -52.53 -29.41 12.81
N ASP A 245 -52.60 -30.63 13.33
CA ASP A 245 -53.71 -31.55 13.11
C ASP A 245 -53.97 -32.40 14.37
N MET A 246 -55.20 -32.88 14.55
CA MET A 246 -55.54 -33.77 15.67
C MET A 246 -55.33 -35.26 15.34
N ASP A 247 -55.17 -35.59 14.06
CA ASP A 247 -54.82 -36.92 13.59
C ASP A 247 -53.83 -36.83 12.40
N THR A 248 -53.56 -37.97 11.75
CA THR A 248 -52.65 -38.06 10.60
C THR A 248 -53.40 -38.32 9.29
N ASP A 249 -54.68 -37.94 9.21
CA ASP A 249 -55.48 -38.04 7.99
C ASP A 249 -55.29 -36.77 7.13
N PRO A 250 -54.54 -36.85 6.00
CA PRO A 250 -54.21 -35.67 5.20
C PRO A 250 -55.42 -34.98 4.57
N ASP A 251 -56.58 -35.65 4.50
CA ASP A 251 -57.77 -35.14 3.82
C ASP A 251 -58.68 -34.25 4.69
N ASN A 252 -58.39 -34.10 6.00
CA ASN A 252 -59.24 -33.33 6.89
C ASN A 252 -58.43 -32.66 8.03
N GLY A 253 -59.11 -31.97 8.95
CA GLY A 253 -58.54 -31.63 10.27
C GLY A 253 -57.51 -30.49 10.34
N LYS A 254 -56.64 -30.34 9.35
CA LYS A 254 -55.47 -29.45 9.39
C LYS A 254 -55.79 -27.96 9.52
N VAL A 255 -55.02 -27.31 10.39
CA VAL A 255 -55.04 -25.86 10.63
C VAL A 255 -53.65 -25.31 10.34
N LEU A 256 -53.57 -24.29 9.48
CA LEU A 256 -52.30 -23.65 9.10
C LEU A 256 -51.62 -23.01 10.32
N ILE A 257 -50.34 -23.34 10.51
CA ILE A 257 -49.44 -22.68 11.47
C ILE A 257 -48.71 -21.53 10.77
N VAL A 258 -48.04 -21.83 9.65
CA VAL A 258 -47.27 -20.88 8.84
C VAL A 258 -47.15 -21.36 7.40
N SER A 259 -46.90 -20.44 6.46
CA SER A 259 -46.71 -20.72 5.03
C SER A 259 -45.64 -19.83 4.42
N ASN A 260 -45.10 -20.22 3.26
CA ASN A 260 -44.06 -19.50 2.51
C ASN A 260 -42.72 -19.38 3.26
N LEU A 261 -42.36 -20.40 4.03
CA LEU A 261 -40.97 -20.56 4.47
C LEU A 261 -40.13 -20.89 3.23
N ALA A 262 -38.96 -20.27 3.09
CA ALA A 262 -38.03 -20.61 2.03
C ALA A 262 -37.25 -21.87 2.43
N GLU A 263 -37.00 -22.72 1.46
CA GLU A 263 -36.05 -23.84 1.56
C GLU A 263 -34.61 -23.33 1.67
N ASP A 264 -33.75 -24.03 2.41
CA ASP A 264 -32.31 -23.77 2.48
C ASP A 264 -31.54 -24.75 1.59
N PRO A 265 -30.67 -24.27 0.67
CA PRO A 265 -30.00 -25.13 -0.31
C PRO A 265 -29.19 -26.34 0.20
N GLU A 266 -28.68 -26.44 1.45
CA GLU A 266 -27.97 -27.67 1.94
C GLU A 266 -27.96 -27.88 3.49
N GLY A 267 -29.04 -27.62 4.23
CA GLY A 267 -29.09 -27.72 5.70
C GLY A 267 -29.74 -29.00 6.28
N ASP A 268 -29.01 -29.77 7.11
CA ASP A 268 -29.61 -30.79 7.98
C ASP A 268 -30.31 -30.10 9.18
N GLY A 269 -31.62 -29.85 9.11
CA GLY A 269 -32.44 -29.62 10.32
C GLY A 269 -33.07 -28.24 10.52
N ASP A 270 -33.91 -27.81 9.58
CA ASP A 270 -34.77 -26.64 9.66
C ASP A 270 -35.67 -26.59 10.91
N SER A 271 -36.06 -25.37 11.31
CA SER A 271 -36.96 -25.18 12.46
C SER A 271 -37.95 -24.01 12.36
N TYR A 272 -39.05 -24.10 13.11
CA TYR A 272 -40.05 -23.04 13.22
C TYR A 272 -40.68 -22.97 14.60
N VAL A 273 -40.80 -21.77 15.16
CA VAL A 273 -41.43 -21.53 16.47
C VAL A 273 -42.94 -21.38 16.30
N TRP A 274 -43.68 -22.39 16.75
CA TRP A 274 -45.13 -22.40 16.76
C TRP A 274 -45.70 -21.82 18.05
N ASP A 275 -46.44 -20.71 17.98
CA ASP A 275 -47.23 -20.17 19.09
C ASP A 275 -48.41 -21.11 19.43
N THR A 276 -48.34 -21.73 20.60
CA THR A 276 -49.36 -22.65 21.14
C THR A 276 -50.23 -22.02 22.23
N SER A 277 -50.00 -20.75 22.58
CA SER A 277 -50.64 -20.04 23.71
C SER A 277 -52.17 -19.95 23.61
N THR A 278 -52.68 -20.01 22.39
CA THR A 278 -54.12 -19.90 22.10
C THR A 278 -54.79 -21.27 21.92
N LEU A 279 -54.03 -22.35 21.96
CA LEU A 279 -54.54 -23.70 21.77
C LEU A 279 -55.23 -24.21 23.03
N VAL A 280 -56.07 -25.22 22.85
CA VAL A 280 -56.92 -25.70 23.95
C VAL A 280 -56.12 -26.64 24.85
N GLU A 281 -56.09 -26.30 26.13
CA GLU A 281 -55.55 -27.13 27.23
C GLU A 281 -55.89 -28.62 27.10
N GLY A 282 -54.88 -29.46 27.31
CA GLY A 282 -54.97 -30.92 27.34
C GLY A 282 -55.18 -31.57 25.98
N ARG A 283 -55.10 -30.83 24.87
CA ARG A 283 -55.16 -31.40 23.51
C ARG A 283 -53.79 -31.74 22.99
N SER A 284 -53.72 -32.81 22.19
CA SER A 284 -52.51 -33.23 21.50
C SER A 284 -52.66 -33.00 20.00
N PHE A 285 -51.60 -32.50 19.37
CA PHE A 285 -51.56 -32.20 17.94
C PHE A 285 -50.37 -32.89 17.27
N TYR A 286 -50.59 -33.39 16.05
CA TYR A 286 -49.54 -33.71 15.09
C TYR A 286 -49.16 -32.46 14.31
N VAL A 287 -47.93 -32.43 13.79
CA VAL A 287 -47.46 -31.38 12.88
C VAL A 287 -47.32 -31.98 11.49
N MET A 288 -47.79 -31.27 10.47
CA MET A 288 -47.62 -31.64 9.06
C MET A 288 -46.84 -30.53 8.35
N ALA A 289 -45.81 -30.91 7.60
CA ALA A 289 -45.10 -30.02 6.70
C ALA A 289 -45.44 -30.35 5.23
N VAL A 290 -45.52 -29.34 4.39
CA VAL A 290 -45.76 -29.44 2.94
C VAL A 290 -44.72 -28.59 2.23
N ILE A 291 -44.05 -29.13 1.22
CA ILE A 291 -43.06 -28.45 0.37
C ILE A 291 -43.54 -28.40 -1.09
N GLU A 292 -43.41 -27.24 -1.73
CA GLU A 292 -43.89 -26.94 -3.08
C GLU A 292 -42.87 -26.11 -3.88
N ASP A 293 -42.46 -26.60 -5.05
CA ASP A 293 -41.59 -25.92 -6.03
C ASP A 293 -42.40 -25.14 -7.10
N GLY A 294 -43.73 -25.28 -7.08
CA GLY A 294 -44.63 -24.68 -8.06
C GLY A 294 -44.65 -25.36 -9.43
N THR A 295 -43.87 -26.44 -9.62
CA THR A 295 -43.75 -27.20 -10.87
C THR A 295 -44.20 -28.66 -10.70
N ASN A 296 -43.72 -29.36 -9.68
CA ASN A 296 -44.10 -30.73 -9.33
C ASN A 296 -45.28 -30.79 -8.35
N ASP A 297 -45.78 -32.01 -8.11
CA ASP A 297 -46.77 -32.27 -7.05
C ASP A 297 -46.12 -32.05 -5.68
N ALA A 298 -46.81 -31.33 -4.79
CA ALA A 298 -46.38 -31.05 -3.43
C ALA A 298 -46.02 -32.32 -2.65
N ALA A 299 -44.86 -32.32 -1.98
CA ALA A 299 -44.51 -33.37 -1.02
C ALA A 299 -44.94 -32.97 0.40
N SER A 300 -45.20 -33.96 1.26
CA SER A 300 -45.64 -33.68 2.63
C SER A 300 -45.23 -34.77 3.61
N SER A 301 -45.01 -34.39 4.86
CA SER A 301 -44.67 -35.30 5.95
C SER A 301 -45.39 -34.92 7.25
N TYR A 302 -45.79 -35.93 8.03
CA TYR A 302 -46.35 -35.76 9.37
C TYR A 302 -45.32 -36.13 10.42
N SER A 303 -45.33 -35.41 11.54
CA SER A 303 -44.54 -35.72 12.73
C SER A 303 -44.87 -37.11 13.27
N THR A 304 -43.85 -37.80 13.79
CA THR A 304 -44.05 -39.14 14.37
C THR A 304 -44.66 -39.08 15.78
N GLY A 305 -44.46 -37.99 16.51
CA GLY A 305 -45.06 -37.72 17.81
C GLY A 305 -46.11 -36.61 17.80
N THR A 306 -46.58 -36.27 18.99
CA THR A 306 -47.58 -35.21 19.22
C THR A 306 -47.12 -34.19 20.25
N VAL A 307 -47.56 -32.95 20.10
CA VAL A 307 -47.42 -31.88 21.09
C VAL A 307 -48.70 -31.80 21.92
N THR A 308 -48.62 -32.02 23.23
CA THR A 308 -49.74 -31.89 24.18
C THR A 308 -49.71 -30.53 24.86
N ILE A 309 -50.82 -29.80 24.80
CA ILE A 309 -50.93 -28.45 25.38
C ILE A 309 -51.22 -28.53 26.89
N SER A 310 -50.42 -27.85 27.71
CA SER A 310 -50.56 -27.83 29.18
C SER A 310 -50.18 -26.48 29.79
N HIS A 311 -51.15 -25.77 30.33
CA HIS A 311 -51.08 -24.42 30.90
C HIS A 311 -51.24 -24.41 32.45
N THR A 312 -51.16 -25.56 33.15
CA THR A 312 -51.52 -25.67 34.59
C THR A 312 -50.35 -25.85 35.58
N GLY A 313 -49.72 -24.75 36.00
CA GLY A 313 -49.44 -24.36 37.41
C GLY A 313 -48.45 -25.11 38.31
N GLY A 314 -47.20 -24.64 38.32
CA GLY A 314 -46.14 -24.76 39.34
C GLY A 314 -44.79 -24.40 38.71
N ASN A 315 -43.92 -23.61 39.38
CA ASN A 315 -42.71 -23.00 38.78
C ASN A 315 -42.01 -23.95 37.83
N ALA A 316 -42.22 -23.77 36.54
CA ALA A 316 -41.62 -24.66 35.58
C ALA A 316 -40.14 -24.30 35.47
N PRO A 317 -39.26 -25.27 35.19
CA PRO A 317 -37.89 -24.94 34.89
C PRO A 317 -37.83 -24.06 33.64
N PRO A 318 -36.93 -23.07 33.60
CA PRO A 318 -36.72 -22.30 32.39
C PRO A 318 -36.17 -23.19 31.28
N SER A 319 -36.25 -22.71 30.05
CA SER A 319 -35.69 -23.33 28.86
C SER A 319 -34.93 -22.30 28.03
N VAL A 320 -33.91 -22.75 27.31
CA VAL A 320 -33.15 -21.87 26.42
C VAL A 320 -32.66 -22.63 25.19
N GLU A 321 -32.70 -21.94 24.07
CA GLU A 321 -32.13 -22.36 22.79
C GLU A 321 -31.45 -21.15 22.14
N VAL A 322 -30.27 -21.33 21.57
CA VAL A 322 -29.58 -20.30 20.79
C VAL A 322 -29.84 -20.62 19.33
N LEU A 323 -30.47 -19.69 18.61
CA LEU A 323 -30.83 -19.83 17.20
C LEU A 323 -29.70 -19.33 16.29
N GLU A 324 -29.04 -18.23 16.69
CA GLU A 324 -27.89 -17.65 15.99
C GLU A 324 -26.73 -17.50 16.98
N PRO A 325 -25.52 -18.04 16.71
CA PRO A 325 -25.09 -18.71 15.46
C PRO A 325 -25.76 -20.07 15.20
N ASP A 326 -26.19 -20.29 13.96
CA ASP A 326 -26.78 -21.53 13.45
C ASP A 326 -25.73 -22.55 12.96
N GLY A 327 -24.49 -22.11 12.79
CA GLY A 327 -23.36 -22.91 12.33
C GLY A 327 -23.09 -22.84 10.83
N GLU A 328 -23.84 -22.02 10.08
CA GLU A 328 -23.73 -21.88 8.64
C GLU A 328 -23.13 -20.53 8.23
N GLY A 329 -21.81 -20.52 8.02
CA GLY A 329 -21.14 -19.32 7.48
C GLY A 329 -21.11 -18.12 8.43
N ASP A 330 -21.38 -18.33 9.71
CA ASP A 330 -21.35 -17.33 10.77
C ASP A 330 -20.01 -16.59 10.84
N THR A 331 -20.00 -15.35 10.36
CA THR A 331 -18.84 -14.46 10.40
C THR A 331 -19.20 -13.11 10.99
N ALA A 332 -18.26 -12.49 11.73
CA ALA A 332 -18.47 -11.20 12.38
C ALA A 332 -17.25 -10.29 12.24
N ASP A 333 -17.48 -9.01 11.92
CA ASP A 333 -16.47 -7.95 11.92
C ASP A 333 -16.66 -7.02 13.15
N GLU A 334 -17.48 -5.97 13.03
CA GLU A 334 -17.74 -5.03 14.13
C GLU A 334 -18.76 -5.58 15.16
N THR A 335 -19.78 -6.30 14.68
CA THR A 335 -20.85 -6.83 15.53
C THR A 335 -21.39 -8.16 15.02
N PHE A 336 -21.91 -8.98 15.92
CA PHE A 336 -22.69 -10.18 15.61
C PHE A 336 -24.06 -10.12 16.30
N THR A 337 -25.14 -10.52 15.63
CA THR A 337 -26.47 -10.57 16.25
C THR A 337 -26.73 -11.97 16.76
N ILE A 338 -26.87 -12.12 18.07
CA ILE A 338 -27.21 -13.38 18.72
C ILE A 338 -28.73 -13.44 18.83
N GLU A 339 -29.33 -14.50 18.33
CA GLU A 339 -30.76 -14.76 18.45
C GLU A 339 -30.98 -15.99 19.30
N PHE A 340 -31.95 -15.95 20.21
CA PHE A 340 -32.20 -17.02 21.16
C PHE A 340 -33.68 -17.09 21.54
N LEU A 341 -34.12 -18.28 21.95
CA LEU A 341 -35.39 -18.48 22.63
C LEU A 341 -35.08 -18.70 24.10
N ALA A 342 -35.61 -17.83 24.96
CA ALA A 342 -35.59 -18.02 26.41
C ALA A 342 -37.03 -18.04 26.91
N TYR A 343 -37.34 -19.04 27.71
CA TYR A 343 -38.69 -19.14 28.27
C TYR A 343 -38.77 -19.73 29.64
N ASP A 344 -39.57 -19.06 30.47
CA ASP A 344 -40.10 -19.53 31.71
C ASP A 344 -41.63 -19.24 31.71
N PRO A 345 -42.49 -20.27 31.80
CA PRO A 345 -43.94 -20.12 31.66
C PRO A 345 -44.61 -19.38 32.82
N ASP A 346 -43.96 -19.23 33.97
CA ASP A 346 -44.61 -18.70 35.16
C ASP A 346 -43.79 -17.74 36.04
N ASP A 347 -42.52 -17.49 35.71
CA ASP A 347 -41.69 -16.40 36.24
C ASP A 347 -41.09 -15.55 35.11
N THR A 348 -40.70 -14.31 35.40
CA THR A 348 -39.82 -13.54 34.49
C THR A 348 -38.38 -13.93 34.80
N ALA A 349 -37.78 -14.85 34.05
CA ALA A 349 -36.41 -15.30 34.27
C ALA A 349 -35.39 -14.27 33.73
N SER A 350 -34.12 -14.52 34.02
CA SER A 350 -33.01 -13.73 33.48
C SER A 350 -32.20 -14.53 32.46
N VAL A 351 -31.84 -13.88 31.35
CA VAL A 351 -30.98 -14.45 30.30
C VAL A 351 -29.59 -13.85 30.37
N SER A 352 -28.56 -14.68 30.34
CA SER A 352 -27.17 -14.25 30.24
C SER A 352 -26.49 -14.95 29.07
N LEU A 353 -25.73 -14.19 28.27
CA LEU A 353 -25.05 -14.66 27.07
C LEU A 353 -23.55 -14.69 27.30
N TYR A 354 -22.90 -15.72 26.76
CA TYR A 354 -21.47 -15.97 26.91
C TYR A 354 -20.89 -16.45 25.60
N TRP A 355 -19.58 -16.21 25.42
CA TRP A 355 -18.81 -16.83 24.34
C TRP A 355 -17.68 -17.66 24.93
N ASP A 356 -17.33 -18.72 24.24
CA ASP A 356 -16.34 -19.70 24.68
C ASP A 356 -15.39 -20.06 23.53
N THR A 357 -14.24 -20.65 23.87
CA THR A 357 -13.27 -21.15 22.90
C THR A 357 -13.58 -22.55 22.40
N ASP A 358 -14.46 -23.26 23.09
CA ASP A 358 -15.02 -24.55 22.67
C ASP A 358 -16.50 -24.67 23.07
N ALA A 359 -17.18 -25.70 22.58
CA ALA A 359 -18.59 -25.97 22.89
C ALA A 359 -18.77 -26.88 24.11
N VAL A 360 -17.91 -26.78 25.14
CA VAL A 360 -17.91 -27.71 26.27
C VAL A 360 -17.90 -26.98 27.61
N GLY A 361 -18.70 -27.46 28.56
CA GLY A 361 -18.55 -27.09 29.98
C GLY A 361 -19.22 -25.78 30.42
N PHE A 362 -19.60 -24.90 29.49
CA PHE A 362 -20.24 -23.61 29.77
C PHE A 362 -19.38 -22.71 30.69
N ASP A 363 -18.07 -22.62 30.42
CA ASP A 363 -17.10 -21.83 31.18
C ASP A 363 -16.54 -20.59 30.44
N GLY A 364 -17.28 -20.14 29.42
CA GLY A 364 -16.97 -18.98 28.62
C GLY A 364 -17.02 -17.61 29.30
N ASN A 365 -16.59 -16.61 28.55
CA ASN A 365 -16.54 -15.21 28.91
C ASN A 365 -17.91 -14.53 28.71
N PRO A 366 -18.30 -13.59 29.59
CA PRO A 366 -19.59 -12.93 29.50
C PRO A 366 -19.68 -11.98 28.30
N ILE A 367 -20.78 -12.07 27.55
CA ILE A 367 -21.20 -11.11 26.52
C ILE A 367 -22.20 -10.12 27.15
N ALA A 368 -23.29 -10.66 27.70
CA ALA A 368 -24.36 -9.91 28.33
C ALA A 368 -24.87 -10.67 29.56
N ARG A 369 -25.40 -9.96 30.56
CA ARG A 369 -25.91 -10.57 31.79
C ARG A 369 -27.24 -9.97 32.18
N ASP A 370 -28.05 -10.80 32.81
CA ASP A 370 -29.31 -10.42 33.44
C ASP A 370 -30.25 -9.65 32.49
N LEU A 371 -30.28 -10.06 31.22
CA LEU A 371 -31.29 -9.60 30.26
C LEU A 371 -32.66 -10.08 30.74
N GLU A 372 -33.66 -9.21 30.65
CA GLU A 372 -35.04 -9.56 30.99
C GLU A 372 -35.59 -10.52 29.93
N GLU A 373 -36.09 -11.67 30.37
CA GLU A 373 -36.77 -12.62 29.50
C GLU A 373 -38.13 -12.05 29.07
N GLY A 374 -38.42 -12.12 27.76
CA GLY A 374 -39.66 -11.63 27.15
C GLY A 374 -40.64 -12.74 26.75
N ASP A 375 -40.49 -13.94 27.31
CA ASP A 375 -41.23 -15.17 27.00
C ASP A 375 -41.21 -15.53 25.51
N GLY A 376 -40.04 -15.94 25.01
CA GLY A 376 -39.83 -16.35 23.62
C GLY A 376 -38.57 -15.77 23.00
N PHE A 377 -38.73 -15.19 21.81
CA PHE A 377 -37.61 -14.70 21.00
C PHE A 377 -36.93 -13.48 21.63
N GLY A 378 -35.63 -13.61 21.84
CA GLY A 378 -34.71 -12.54 22.20
C GLY A 378 -33.62 -12.38 21.14
N SER A 379 -33.15 -11.15 20.98
CA SER A 379 -32.01 -10.84 20.13
C SER A 379 -31.07 -9.87 20.85
N TYR A 380 -29.77 -10.06 20.70
CA TYR A 380 -28.74 -9.22 21.28
C TYR A 380 -27.59 -9.00 20.31
N THR A 381 -27.29 -7.74 19.99
CA THR A 381 -26.12 -7.38 19.19
C THR A 381 -24.87 -7.34 20.06
N TRP A 382 -23.97 -8.28 19.83
CA TRP A 382 -22.65 -8.37 20.45
C TRP A 382 -21.63 -7.51 19.69
N ASP A 383 -20.88 -6.67 20.40
CA ASP A 383 -19.74 -5.90 19.87
C ASP A 383 -18.48 -6.79 19.81
N THR A 384 -18.04 -7.11 18.59
CA THR A 384 -16.88 -7.96 18.29
C THR A 384 -15.67 -7.15 17.84
N SER A 385 -15.77 -5.83 17.73
CA SER A 385 -14.71 -4.95 17.21
C SER A 385 -13.38 -5.00 17.99
N GLY A 386 -13.41 -5.47 19.24
CA GLY A 386 -12.24 -5.64 20.10
C GLY A 386 -11.64 -7.05 20.10
N MET A 387 -12.18 -7.99 19.30
CA MET A 387 -11.70 -9.36 19.22
C MET A 387 -10.53 -9.49 18.22
N GLU A 388 -9.76 -10.58 18.33
CA GLU A 388 -8.66 -10.85 17.40
C GLU A 388 -9.20 -11.49 16.12
N ASP A 389 -8.70 -11.03 14.97
CA ASP A 389 -9.02 -11.59 13.66
C ASP A 389 -8.73 -13.10 13.60
N GLY A 390 -9.66 -13.88 13.06
CA GLY A 390 -9.61 -15.34 13.01
C GLY A 390 -10.01 -16.06 14.32
N THR A 391 -10.50 -15.33 15.34
CA THR A 391 -11.05 -15.97 16.54
C THR A 391 -12.30 -16.79 16.20
N VAL A 392 -12.39 -18.02 16.71
CA VAL A 392 -13.56 -18.89 16.60
C VAL A 392 -14.26 -18.95 17.95
N ALA A 393 -15.47 -18.40 18.04
CA ALA A 393 -16.22 -18.21 19.28
C ALA A 393 -17.51 -19.02 19.32
N TYR A 394 -17.69 -19.87 20.34
CA TYR A 394 -18.91 -20.65 20.55
C TYR A 394 -19.83 -19.91 21.53
N ILE A 395 -21.03 -19.56 21.09
CA ILE A 395 -21.98 -18.78 21.89
C ILE A 395 -22.89 -19.71 22.69
N TYR A 396 -23.16 -19.37 23.94
CA TYR A 396 -24.19 -20.03 24.73
C TYR A 396 -25.00 -19.05 25.58
N ALA A 397 -26.23 -19.44 25.87
CA ALA A 397 -27.13 -18.72 26.73
C ALA A 397 -27.38 -19.50 28.03
N VAL A 398 -27.64 -18.75 29.11
CA VAL A 398 -28.01 -19.28 30.43
C VAL A 398 -29.28 -18.57 30.88
N VAL A 399 -30.32 -19.33 31.20
CA VAL A 399 -31.60 -18.81 31.71
C VAL A 399 -31.85 -19.28 33.13
N SER A 400 -32.29 -18.36 33.99
CA SER A 400 -32.43 -18.59 35.42
C SER A 400 -33.65 -17.88 36.00
N ASP A 401 -34.58 -18.66 36.56
CA ASP A 401 -35.76 -18.19 37.32
C ASP A 401 -35.45 -17.99 38.82
N GLY A 402 -34.29 -18.47 39.26
CA GLY A 402 -33.86 -18.41 40.66
C GLY A 402 -34.52 -19.44 41.59
N GLN A 403 -35.39 -20.30 41.05
CA GLN A 403 -36.09 -21.34 41.80
C GLN A 403 -35.72 -22.76 41.31
N ASN A 404 -35.62 -22.95 40.00
CA ASN A 404 -35.26 -24.19 39.33
C ASN A 404 -33.78 -24.19 38.87
N PRO A 405 -33.23 -25.36 38.47
CA PRO A 405 -31.93 -25.44 37.83
C PRO A 405 -31.90 -24.59 36.54
N GLN A 406 -30.79 -23.88 36.33
CA GLN A 406 -30.61 -23.03 35.15
C GLN A 406 -30.61 -23.84 33.86
N ALA A 407 -31.31 -23.35 32.84
CA ALA A 407 -31.21 -23.86 31.48
C ALA A 407 -29.98 -23.29 30.79
N ARG A 408 -29.30 -24.11 29.98
CA ARG A 408 -28.10 -23.71 29.22
C ARG A 408 -28.08 -24.41 27.87
N ALA A 409 -27.77 -23.66 26.82
CA ALA A 409 -27.62 -24.21 25.47
C ALA A 409 -26.55 -23.41 24.71
N TYR A 410 -25.66 -24.12 24.00
CA TYR A 410 -24.82 -23.53 22.97
C TYR A 410 -25.64 -23.36 21.69
N GLY A 411 -25.22 -22.42 20.82
CA GLY A 411 -25.63 -22.39 19.42
C GLY A 411 -25.11 -23.61 18.66
N SER A 412 -25.64 -23.80 17.45
CA SER A 412 -25.36 -24.99 16.62
C SER A 412 -23.95 -24.97 16.04
N GLY A 413 -23.32 -23.80 15.89
CA GLY A 413 -21.92 -23.67 15.51
C GLY A 413 -21.21 -22.42 16.06
N PRO A 414 -19.94 -22.21 15.69
CA PRO A 414 -19.18 -21.05 16.14
C PRO A 414 -19.30 -19.86 15.19
N VAL A 415 -19.15 -18.67 15.75
CA VAL A 415 -18.92 -17.43 14.98
C VAL A 415 -17.42 -17.29 14.70
N THR A 416 -17.05 -17.06 13.45
CA THR A 416 -15.67 -16.71 13.07
C THR A 416 -15.51 -15.20 12.97
N ILE A 417 -14.63 -14.62 13.79
CA ILE A 417 -14.29 -13.20 13.71
C ILE A 417 -13.43 -12.97 12.47
N ASP A 418 -13.93 -12.18 11.52
CA ASP A 418 -13.27 -11.86 10.27
C ASP A 418 -13.31 -10.34 10.01
N HIS A 419 -12.22 -9.67 10.34
CA HIS A 419 -12.02 -8.25 10.04
C HIS A 419 -11.48 -8.02 8.62
N SER A 420 -11.39 -9.06 7.78
CA SER A 420 -10.78 -8.97 6.45
C SER A 420 -11.59 -8.14 5.43
N GLN A 421 -12.82 -7.76 5.77
CA GLN A 421 -13.71 -6.88 4.99
C GLN A 421 -13.43 -5.37 5.21
N GLY A 422 -12.62 -4.98 6.19
CA GLY A 422 -12.22 -3.60 6.42
C GLY A 422 -11.11 -3.11 5.45
N PRO A 423 -10.97 -1.78 5.25
CA PRO A 423 -9.86 -1.21 4.47
C PRO A 423 -8.50 -1.61 5.04
N LYS A 424 -7.53 -1.94 4.19
CA LYS A 424 -6.16 -2.32 4.57
C LYS A 424 -5.15 -1.31 4.07
N ILE A 425 -4.10 -1.09 4.87
CA ILE A 425 -2.93 -0.29 4.44
C ILE A 425 -1.99 -1.19 3.63
N VAL A 426 -1.88 -0.91 2.33
CA VAL A 426 -1.04 -1.67 1.38
C VAL A 426 0.36 -1.08 1.20
N ASP A 427 0.53 0.22 1.47
CA ASP A 427 1.82 0.89 1.40
C ASP A 427 1.87 2.06 2.39
N TYR A 428 3.03 2.29 3.00
CA TYR A 428 3.21 3.40 3.93
C TYR A 428 4.69 3.82 4.03
N GLY A 429 4.91 5.09 4.33
CA GLY A 429 6.23 5.62 4.58
C GLY A 429 6.21 7.07 5.04
N PRO A 430 7.38 7.67 5.28
CA PRO A 430 8.72 7.09 5.14
C PRO A 430 9.06 6.09 6.26
N ILE A 431 10.08 5.24 6.03
CA ILE A 431 10.59 4.23 6.98
C ILE A 431 12.12 4.34 7.00
N GLY A 432 12.71 4.18 8.19
CA GLY A 432 14.17 4.13 8.35
C GLY A 432 14.77 5.47 8.79
N ASP A 433 16.07 5.60 8.60
CA ASP A 433 16.87 6.76 9.00
C ASP A 433 17.16 7.70 7.83
N ASP A 434 17.74 8.87 8.12
CA ASP A 434 18.17 9.89 7.15
C ASP A 434 17.04 10.38 6.22
N ILE A 435 15.84 10.54 6.77
CA ILE A 435 14.70 11.09 6.03
C ILE A 435 14.84 12.60 5.87
N ALA A 436 14.70 13.08 4.62
CA ALA A 436 14.72 14.50 4.30
C ALA A 436 13.64 15.26 5.09
N LEU A 437 13.95 16.48 5.55
CA LEU A 437 13.07 17.28 6.42
C LEU A 437 11.74 17.67 5.74
N ASP A 438 11.63 17.60 4.42
CA ASP A 438 10.42 17.93 3.66
C ASP A 438 9.65 16.69 3.19
N ARG A 439 10.10 15.47 3.54
CA ARG A 439 9.47 14.24 3.07
C ARG A 439 8.06 14.07 3.67
N PRO A 440 6.98 14.03 2.89
CA PRO A 440 5.65 13.75 3.44
C PRO A 440 5.54 12.32 3.97
N VAL A 441 4.66 12.14 4.96
CA VAL A 441 4.14 10.82 5.34
C VAL A 441 3.11 10.42 4.28
N ARG A 442 3.24 9.23 3.70
CA ARG A 442 2.34 8.70 2.68
C ARG A 442 1.76 7.38 3.16
N VAL A 443 0.45 7.21 3.03
CA VAL A 443 -0.28 5.96 3.33
C VAL A 443 -1.19 5.64 2.15
N THR A 444 -1.17 4.40 1.71
CA THR A 444 -2.02 3.89 0.62
C THR A 444 -2.93 2.81 1.17
N PHE A 445 -4.23 2.96 0.93
CA PHE A 445 -5.25 1.99 1.29
C PHE A 445 -5.65 1.14 0.05
N ASP A 446 -6.17 -0.07 0.28
CA ASP A 446 -6.68 -0.96 -0.77
C ASP A 446 -8.09 -0.59 -1.27
N SER A 447 -8.81 0.25 -0.54
CA SER A 447 -10.16 0.74 -0.88
C SER A 447 -10.28 2.27 -0.74
N GLU A 448 -11.39 2.83 -1.25
CA GLU A 448 -11.66 4.25 -1.08
C GLU A 448 -12.01 4.60 0.37
N MET A 449 -11.37 5.64 0.90
CA MET A 449 -11.47 6.00 2.32
C MET A 449 -12.40 7.18 2.60
N ASP A 450 -13.08 7.15 3.76
CA ASP A 450 -13.69 8.35 4.33
C ASP A 450 -12.60 9.30 4.85
N ARG A 451 -12.34 10.36 4.08
CA ARG A 451 -11.21 11.26 4.33
C ARG A 451 -11.23 11.91 5.72
N PRO A 452 -12.36 12.45 6.22
CA PRO A 452 -12.41 13.02 7.56
C PRO A 452 -12.02 12.02 8.67
N SER A 453 -12.46 10.76 8.57
CA SER A 453 -12.10 9.73 9.55
C SER A 453 -10.59 9.45 9.54
N VAL A 454 -9.99 9.31 8.35
CA VAL A 454 -8.56 9.00 8.21
C VAL A 454 -7.70 10.18 8.68
N GLU A 455 -8.05 11.41 8.31
CA GLU A 455 -7.33 12.61 8.75
C GLU A 455 -7.35 12.78 10.27
N ALA A 456 -8.44 12.36 10.94
CA ALA A 456 -8.54 12.34 12.39
C ALA A 456 -7.78 11.17 13.03
N ALA A 457 -7.62 10.06 12.32
CA ALA A 457 -6.94 8.85 12.78
C ALA A 457 -5.41 8.88 12.59
N ILE A 458 -4.88 9.75 11.73
CA ILE A 458 -3.43 9.90 11.50
C ILE A 458 -2.82 10.88 12.53
N SER A 459 -1.79 10.43 13.23
CA SER A 459 -1.04 11.25 14.19
C SER A 459 0.46 10.95 14.18
N THR A 460 1.26 11.91 14.67
CA THR A 460 2.71 11.76 14.86
C THR A 460 3.14 12.04 16.29
N SER A 461 4.21 11.39 16.74
CA SER A 461 4.88 11.64 18.02
C SER A 461 6.40 11.74 17.81
N PRO A 462 7.04 12.90 18.04
CA PRO A 462 6.45 14.17 18.49
C PRO A 462 5.36 14.70 17.55
N GLY A 463 4.39 15.41 18.13
CA GLY A 463 3.32 16.03 17.35
C GLY A 463 3.86 17.12 16.44
N HIS A 464 3.51 17.08 15.17
CA HIS A 464 3.88 18.09 14.18
C HIS A 464 2.62 18.68 13.53
N ALA A 465 2.71 19.92 13.03
CA ALA A 465 1.64 20.51 12.23
C ALA A 465 1.84 20.18 10.75
N GLY A 466 0.76 20.01 9.99
CA GLY A 466 0.85 19.64 8.59
C GLY A 466 -0.48 19.72 7.86
N THR A 467 -0.45 19.36 6.59
CA THR A 467 -1.62 19.38 5.70
C THR A 467 -1.77 18.05 5.00
N PHE A 468 -3.01 17.57 4.90
CA PHE A 468 -3.35 16.38 4.14
C PHE A 468 -3.64 16.71 2.67
N SER A 469 -3.27 15.78 1.79
CA SER A 469 -3.66 15.75 0.39
C SER A 469 -3.99 14.34 -0.05
N TRP A 470 -4.90 14.20 -1.02
CA TRP A 470 -5.46 12.91 -1.40
C TRP A 470 -5.39 12.71 -2.91
N ALA A 471 -5.06 11.49 -3.33
CA ALA A 471 -5.13 11.02 -4.70
C ALA A 471 -5.69 9.59 -4.72
N GLY A 472 -7.00 9.45 -4.95
CA GLY A 472 -7.69 8.16 -4.83
C GLY A 472 -7.59 7.61 -3.41
N THR A 473 -7.05 6.40 -3.26
CA THR A 473 -6.84 5.70 -1.99
C THR A 473 -5.53 6.08 -1.28
N ILE A 474 -4.81 7.08 -1.79
CA ILE A 474 -3.54 7.55 -1.23
C ILE A 474 -3.77 8.85 -0.47
N VAL A 475 -3.30 8.89 0.79
CA VAL A 475 -3.19 10.12 1.59
C VAL A 475 -1.73 10.47 1.81
N GLU A 476 -1.41 11.76 1.65
CA GLU A 476 -0.12 12.34 2.01
C GLU A 476 -0.30 13.43 3.07
N TYR A 477 0.40 13.28 4.19
CA TYR A 477 0.55 14.29 5.23
C TYR A 477 1.88 15.01 5.06
N SER A 478 1.82 16.28 4.64
CA SER A 478 2.99 17.14 4.45
C SER A 478 3.28 17.96 5.71
N PRO A 479 4.49 17.89 6.30
CA PRO A 479 4.85 18.66 7.49
C PRO A 479 4.96 20.16 7.16
N GLY A 480 4.18 21.00 7.85
CA GLY A 480 4.21 22.44 7.68
C GLY A 480 5.50 23.04 8.22
N GLY A 481 6.38 23.52 7.34
CA GLY A 481 7.70 24.06 7.72
C GLY A 481 8.83 23.02 7.76
N GLY A 482 8.54 21.76 7.40
CA GLY A 482 9.48 20.64 7.49
C GLY A 482 9.55 20.03 8.88
N TRP A 483 10.02 18.78 8.97
CA TRP A 483 10.26 18.06 10.20
C TRP A 483 11.44 18.64 10.98
N ASP A 484 11.44 18.44 12.31
CA ASP A 484 12.60 18.76 13.13
C ASP A 484 13.79 17.86 12.75
N PRO A 485 15.02 18.41 12.69
CA PRO A 485 16.22 17.64 12.37
C PRO A 485 16.59 16.65 13.48
N ASP A 486 17.28 15.57 13.12
CA ASP A 486 17.75 14.50 14.03
C ASP A 486 16.67 13.98 15.00
N THR A 487 15.42 13.89 14.53
CA THR A 487 14.27 13.57 15.37
C THR A 487 13.61 12.28 14.87
N THR A 488 13.38 11.33 15.78
CA THR A 488 12.59 10.14 15.49
C THR A 488 11.11 10.46 15.67
N TYR A 489 10.34 10.31 14.60
CA TYR A 489 8.89 10.42 14.60
C TYR A 489 8.27 9.03 14.54
N THR A 490 7.35 8.75 15.45
CA THR A 490 6.41 7.63 15.37
C THR A 490 5.14 8.12 14.69
N VAL A 491 4.70 7.43 13.65
CA VAL A 491 3.42 7.67 12.98
C VAL A 491 2.45 6.58 13.39
N THR A 492 1.22 6.97 13.69
CA THR A 492 0.10 6.08 13.96
C THR A 492 -1.04 6.39 13.01
N VAL A 493 -1.58 5.37 12.34
CA VAL A 493 -2.91 5.38 11.73
C VAL A 493 -3.80 4.54 12.65
N ALA A 494 -4.73 5.17 13.36
CA ALA A 494 -5.58 4.48 14.32
C ALA A 494 -6.57 3.53 13.63
N SER A 495 -6.97 2.46 14.33
CA SER A 495 -7.97 1.48 13.89
C SER A 495 -9.33 2.11 13.53
N SER A 496 -9.61 3.32 14.02
CA SER A 496 -10.83 4.07 13.76
C SER A 496 -10.91 4.72 12.37
N ALA A 497 -9.84 4.66 11.57
CA ALA A 497 -9.86 5.06 10.15
C ALA A 497 -10.88 4.20 9.39
N LYS A 498 -11.81 4.81 8.63
CA LYS A 498 -12.91 4.10 7.96
C LYS A 498 -12.88 4.27 6.44
N ASP A 499 -13.38 3.26 5.73
CA ASP A 499 -13.65 3.35 4.29
C ASP A 499 -14.91 4.18 3.99
N THR A 500 -15.25 4.37 2.71
CA THR A 500 -16.48 5.07 2.31
C THR A 500 -17.77 4.32 2.65
N SER A 501 -17.67 3.03 2.97
CA SER A 501 -18.76 2.13 3.38
C SER A 501 -19.04 2.24 4.88
N GLY A 502 -18.08 2.77 5.65
CA GLY A 502 -18.15 2.92 7.11
C GLY A 502 -17.31 1.88 7.88
N SER A 503 -16.67 0.93 7.19
CA SER A 503 -15.89 -0.16 7.78
C SER A 503 -14.53 0.34 8.28
N PRO A 504 -14.09 -0.03 9.49
CA PRO A 504 -12.86 0.47 10.12
C PRO A 504 -11.62 -0.32 9.68
N LEU A 505 -10.43 0.26 9.88
CA LEU A 505 -9.13 -0.40 9.67
C LEU A 505 -8.91 -1.60 10.61
N GLY A 506 -9.65 -1.67 11.72
CA GLY A 506 -9.64 -2.76 12.69
C GLY A 506 -8.44 -2.73 13.65
N THR A 507 -7.22 -2.52 13.14
CA THR A 507 -5.98 -2.49 13.95
C THR A 507 -5.14 -1.24 13.71
N ASP A 508 -4.56 -0.67 14.78
CA ASP A 508 -3.62 0.44 14.68
C ASP A 508 -2.40 0.08 13.83
N LYS A 509 -2.07 0.92 12.84
CA LYS A 509 -0.81 0.84 12.11
C LYS A 509 0.20 1.81 12.68
N VAL A 510 1.30 1.29 13.22
CA VAL A 510 2.37 2.09 13.82
C VAL A 510 3.71 1.83 13.14
N TRP A 511 4.44 2.89 12.82
CA TRP A 511 5.84 2.81 12.36
C TRP A 511 6.63 4.05 12.77
N ALA A 512 7.95 4.02 12.57
CA ALA A 512 8.81 5.15 12.88
C ALA A 512 9.82 5.43 11.77
N PHE A 513 10.25 6.69 11.70
CA PHE A 513 11.36 7.14 10.87
C PHE A 513 12.20 8.18 11.62
N ARG A 514 13.46 8.35 11.26
CA ARG A 514 14.36 9.39 11.80
C ARG A 514 14.77 10.36 10.70
N THR A 515 14.68 11.65 10.99
CA THR A 515 15.10 12.69 10.06
C THR A 515 16.61 12.86 10.02
N VAL A 516 17.11 13.39 8.91
CA VAL A 516 18.52 13.78 8.77
C VAL A 516 18.92 14.77 9.86
N GLU A 517 20.21 14.75 10.24
CA GLU A 517 20.79 15.81 11.06
C GLU A 517 20.68 17.17 10.37
N ALA A 518 20.57 18.23 11.16
CA ALA A 518 20.67 19.59 10.63
C ALA A 518 22.06 19.75 9.99
N THR A 519 22.10 20.18 8.73
CA THR A 519 23.38 20.57 8.12
C THR A 519 23.96 21.71 8.96
N ALA A 520 25.16 21.51 9.50
CA ALA A 520 25.87 22.56 10.22
C ALA A 520 25.96 23.81 9.33
N PRO A 521 25.82 25.03 9.88
CA PRO A 521 25.99 26.24 9.11
C PRO A 521 27.39 26.20 8.45
N PRO A 522 27.52 26.64 7.19
CA PRO A 522 28.82 26.63 6.51
C PRO A 522 29.83 27.42 7.33
N ASP A 523 31.07 26.93 7.41
CA ASP A 523 32.15 27.65 8.10
C ASP A 523 32.27 29.08 7.52
N PRO A 524 32.54 30.11 8.35
CA PRO A 524 32.77 31.45 7.85
C PRO A 524 34.06 31.47 7.01
N PRO A 525 34.16 32.32 5.96
CA PRO A 525 35.37 32.48 5.19
C PRO A 525 36.59 32.79 6.08
N ARG A 526 37.75 32.22 5.73
CA ARG A 526 39.01 32.51 6.41
C ARG A 526 40.04 32.97 5.39
N VAL A 527 40.84 33.96 5.78
CA VAL A 527 41.97 34.45 4.99
C VAL A 527 43.20 34.58 5.88
N THR A 528 44.38 34.54 5.26
CA THR A 528 45.68 34.82 5.90
C THR A 528 46.47 35.75 5.00
N ILE A 529 47.30 36.60 5.57
CA ILE A 529 48.31 37.38 4.83
C ILE A 529 49.63 36.63 5.01
N THR A 530 50.29 36.27 3.90
CA THR A 530 51.60 35.60 3.89
C THR A 530 52.74 36.55 3.52
N SER A 531 52.43 37.65 2.85
CA SER A 531 53.34 38.76 2.56
C SER A 531 52.51 40.04 2.51
N PRO A 532 52.89 41.12 3.20
CA PRO A 532 54.10 41.23 4.03
C PRO A 532 54.05 40.41 5.32
N SER A 533 55.21 40.23 5.93
CA SER A 533 55.36 39.72 7.30
C SER A 533 55.19 40.84 8.33
N GLU A 534 54.87 40.48 9.58
CA GLU A 534 54.72 41.46 10.67
C GLU A 534 56.01 42.25 10.85
N ASP A 535 55.87 43.58 10.96
CA ASP A 535 56.93 44.57 11.11
C ASP A 535 57.90 44.65 9.90
N GLU A 536 57.53 44.13 8.73
CA GLU A 536 58.33 44.23 7.51
C GLU A 536 58.40 45.67 7.01
N THR A 537 59.59 46.12 6.59
CA THR A 537 59.76 47.37 5.86
C THR A 537 59.51 47.15 4.37
N VAL A 538 58.56 47.89 3.79
CA VAL A 538 58.13 47.77 2.39
C VAL A 538 58.29 49.09 1.65
N SER A 539 58.61 49.02 0.35
CA SER A 539 58.81 50.20 -0.50
C SER A 539 58.51 49.91 -1.97
N GLY A 540 58.23 50.97 -2.74
CA GLY A 540 57.87 50.87 -4.14
C GLY A 540 56.58 50.06 -4.42
N PHE A 541 56.61 49.27 -5.50
CA PHE A 541 55.50 48.41 -5.87
C PHE A 541 55.60 47.05 -5.17
N TYR A 542 54.71 46.81 -4.21
CA TYR A 542 54.70 45.63 -3.34
C TYR A 542 53.48 44.72 -3.64
N TRP A 543 53.69 43.40 -3.56
CA TRP A 543 52.60 42.44 -3.66
C TRP A 543 52.16 41.99 -2.28
N ILE A 544 50.92 42.29 -1.92
CA ILE A 544 50.29 41.70 -0.74
C ILE A 544 49.72 40.36 -1.18
N GLU A 545 50.12 39.28 -0.53
CA GLU A 545 49.77 37.91 -0.88
C GLU A 545 49.23 37.15 0.32
N GLY A 546 48.42 36.13 0.05
CA GLY A 546 47.83 35.32 1.10
C GLY A 546 47.09 34.09 0.61
N THR A 547 46.47 33.39 1.56
CA THR A 547 45.59 32.25 1.27
C THR A 547 44.18 32.47 1.80
N GLY A 548 43.20 31.84 1.16
CA GLY A 548 41.80 31.86 1.58
C GLY A 548 41.18 30.47 1.57
N THR A 549 40.37 30.17 2.58
CA THR A 549 39.57 28.94 2.68
C THR A 549 38.11 29.28 2.95
N ASP A 550 37.21 28.37 2.56
CA ASP A 550 35.77 28.46 2.85
C ASP A 550 35.07 29.67 2.18
N LEU A 551 35.60 30.16 1.05
CA LEU A 551 34.99 31.23 0.24
C LEU A 551 33.91 30.73 -0.73
N GLY A 552 33.97 29.46 -1.15
CA GLY A 552 33.06 28.87 -2.14
C GLY A 552 33.19 29.48 -3.55
N GLN A 553 32.36 28.99 -4.48
CA GLN A 553 32.27 29.54 -5.84
C GLN A 553 31.51 30.86 -5.81
N GLY A 554 32.15 31.96 -6.20
CA GLY A 554 31.57 33.31 -6.15
C GLY A 554 32.01 34.15 -4.94
N GLY A 555 32.80 33.58 -4.02
CA GLY A 555 33.47 34.33 -2.96
C GLY A 555 34.63 35.19 -3.47
N ARG A 556 35.13 36.09 -2.61
CA ARG A 556 36.26 36.99 -2.92
C ARG A 556 37.06 37.37 -1.69
N VAL A 557 38.32 37.75 -1.90
CA VAL A 557 39.15 38.36 -0.86
C VAL A 557 39.22 39.86 -1.09
N GLU A 558 39.09 40.63 -0.02
CA GLU A 558 39.24 42.07 -0.02
C GLU A 558 40.38 42.48 0.92
N VAL A 559 41.17 43.47 0.49
CA VAL A 559 42.29 44.04 1.23
C VAL A 559 42.13 45.54 1.31
N ARG A 560 42.53 46.15 2.43
CA ARG A 560 42.65 47.61 2.58
C ARG A 560 43.93 47.96 3.33
N ILE A 561 44.40 49.18 3.11
CA ILE A 561 45.50 49.79 3.86
C ILE A 561 44.88 50.77 4.86
N ASP A 562 45.27 50.63 6.12
CA ASP A 562 44.77 51.40 7.26
C ASP A 562 43.22 51.41 7.35
N GLY A 563 42.65 52.60 7.39
CA GLY A 563 41.20 52.85 7.37
C GLY A 563 40.62 53.05 5.97
N GLY A 564 41.38 52.77 4.90
CA GLY A 564 40.96 52.98 3.52
C GLY A 564 39.86 52.04 3.03
N ASP A 565 39.48 52.23 1.76
CA ASP A 565 38.46 51.42 1.10
C ASP A 565 38.95 49.98 0.83
N TRP A 566 38.01 49.03 0.93
CA TRP A 566 38.26 47.64 0.58
C TRP A 566 38.43 47.48 -0.93
N ARG A 567 39.52 46.83 -1.32
CA ARG A 567 39.86 46.51 -2.71
C ARG A 567 39.87 45.00 -2.90
N THR A 568 39.22 44.52 -3.95
CA THR A 568 39.20 43.09 -4.27
C THR A 568 40.57 42.62 -4.76
N ALA A 569 41.06 41.52 -4.19
CA ALA A 569 42.29 40.85 -4.60
C ALA A 569 42.05 39.89 -5.78
N ASP A 570 43.11 39.59 -6.51
CA ASP A 570 43.08 38.58 -7.57
C ASP A 570 43.22 37.19 -6.95
N GLY A 571 42.21 36.34 -7.17
CA GLY A 571 42.17 34.96 -6.66
C GLY A 571 41.44 34.83 -5.32
N THR A 572 41.17 33.58 -4.93
CA THR A 572 40.40 33.23 -3.72
C THR A 572 41.10 32.21 -2.83
N GLY A 573 41.68 31.15 -3.41
CA GLY A 573 42.44 30.14 -2.67
C GLY A 573 43.87 30.60 -2.35
N THR A 574 44.60 30.99 -3.38
CA THR A 574 45.79 31.85 -3.26
C THR A 574 45.41 33.18 -3.88
N TRP A 575 45.62 34.25 -3.16
CA TRP A 575 45.19 35.58 -3.57
C TRP A 575 46.34 36.57 -3.47
N ARG A 576 46.28 37.61 -4.30
CA ARG A 576 47.23 38.72 -4.23
C ARG A 576 46.63 40.04 -4.67
N ILE A 577 47.19 41.14 -4.20
CA ILE A 577 46.86 42.47 -4.66
C ILE A 577 48.11 43.35 -4.70
N ALA A 578 48.19 44.17 -5.73
CA ALA A 578 49.25 45.15 -5.88
C ALA A 578 49.00 46.37 -4.98
N TRP A 579 50.02 46.74 -4.23
CA TRP A 579 50.10 47.96 -3.43
C TRP A 579 51.28 48.82 -3.92
N ASP A 580 50.98 50.04 -4.32
CA ASP A 580 51.98 51.04 -4.68
C ASP A 580 52.25 51.90 -3.45
N THR A 581 53.33 51.61 -2.72
CA THR A 581 53.65 52.29 -1.45
C THR A 581 54.17 53.71 -1.68
N GLU A 582 54.57 54.07 -2.90
CA GLU A 582 55.02 55.44 -3.25
C GLU A 582 53.87 56.47 -3.13
N LEU A 583 52.64 55.99 -3.06
CA LEU A 583 51.43 56.80 -2.88
C LEU A 583 51.06 57.01 -1.40
N GLU A 584 51.73 56.31 -0.48
CA GLU A 584 51.51 56.40 0.96
C GLU A 584 52.59 57.27 1.63
N LEU A 585 52.36 57.69 2.87
CA LEU A 585 53.37 58.41 3.66
C LEU A 585 54.35 57.41 4.28
N ASP A 586 55.61 57.80 4.47
CA ASP A 586 56.54 56.95 5.20
C ASP A 586 56.12 56.83 6.68
N GLY A 587 56.23 55.63 7.25
CA GLY A 587 55.82 55.32 8.62
C GLY A 587 55.05 54.00 8.75
N ASP A 588 54.39 53.82 9.91
CA ASP A 588 53.66 52.60 10.21
C ASP A 588 52.31 52.55 9.47
N HIS A 589 52.04 51.41 8.83
CA HIS A 589 50.79 51.10 8.15
C HIS A 589 50.24 49.74 8.59
N THR A 590 48.93 49.59 8.54
CA THR A 590 48.24 48.32 8.79
C THR A 590 47.60 47.79 7.52
N VAL A 591 48.05 46.65 7.03
CA VAL A 591 47.39 45.89 5.96
C VAL A 591 46.28 45.05 6.58
N SER A 592 45.03 45.20 6.13
CA SER A 592 43.89 44.38 6.57
C SER A 592 43.34 43.54 5.42
N ALA A 593 43.02 42.27 5.65
CA ALA A 593 42.36 41.39 4.67
C ALA A 593 41.13 40.69 5.25
N ARG A 594 40.10 40.45 4.43
CA ARG A 594 38.91 39.64 4.78
C ARG A 594 38.44 38.80 3.59
N GLY A 595 37.85 37.64 3.86
CA GLY A 595 37.15 36.82 2.86
C GLY A 595 35.63 37.04 2.92
N LEU A 596 34.96 37.00 1.78
CA LEU A 596 33.50 36.93 1.68
C LEU A 596 33.10 35.70 0.88
N ASP A 597 32.02 35.02 1.31
CA ASP A 597 31.41 33.95 0.53
C ASP A 597 30.42 34.48 -0.52
N ALA A 598 29.85 33.57 -1.33
CA ALA A 598 28.87 33.90 -2.36
C ALA A 598 27.57 34.53 -1.81
N SER A 599 27.32 34.40 -0.51
CA SER A 599 26.18 35.00 0.19
C SER A 599 26.52 36.34 0.84
N GLU A 600 27.67 36.95 0.50
CA GLU A 600 28.19 38.20 1.06
C GLU A 600 28.47 38.14 2.58
N ARG A 601 28.59 36.95 3.15
CA ARG A 601 28.94 36.80 4.56
C ARG A 601 30.45 36.93 4.71
N ALA A 602 30.87 37.92 5.51
CA ALA A 602 32.28 38.19 5.75
C ALA A 602 32.87 37.33 6.87
N GLY A 603 34.11 36.88 6.66
CA GLY A 603 34.97 36.28 7.67
C GLY A 603 35.60 37.30 8.62
N ALA A 604 36.41 36.80 9.55
CA ALA A 604 37.22 37.66 10.42
C ALA A 604 38.25 38.45 9.60
N VAL A 605 38.50 39.70 9.99
CA VAL A 605 39.56 40.53 9.41
C VAL A 605 40.90 40.11 10.01
N VAL A 606 41.87 39.82 9.16
CA VAL A 606 43.28 39.63 9.55
C VAL A 606 44.07 40.88 9.26
N THR A 607 45.07 41.18 10.08
CA THR A 607 45.90 42.38 9.95
C THR A 607 47.38 42.03 10.05
N VAL A 608 48.20 42.77 9.32
CA VAL A 608 49.67 42.78 9.45
C VAL A 608 50.13 44.24 9.53
N ASN A 609 50.99 44.56 10.48
CA ASN A 609 51.62 45.88 10.55
C ASN A 609 52.94 45.88 9.77
N VAL A 610 53.20 46.97 9.06
CA VAL A 610 54.42 47.17 8.26
C VAL A 610 54.89 48.60 8.40
N THR A 611 56.16 48.84 8.08
CA THR A 611 56.69 50.19 7.93
C THR A 611 56.88 50.48 6.44
N VAL A 612 56.21 51.50 5.92
CA VAL A 612 56.50 52.03 4.58
C VAL A 612 57.70 52.96 4.68
N ASP A 613 58.72 52.71 3.87
CA ASP A 613 59.88 53.57 3.75
C ASP A 613 60.28 53.74 2.28
N ASN A 614 59.82 54.83 1.66
CA ASN A 614 60.20 55.19 0.30
C ASN A 614 61.37 56.19 0.26
N THR A 615 62.11 56.37 1.37
CA THR A 615 63.28 57.24 1.36
C THR A 615 64.38 56.62 0.48
N PRO A 616 64.91 57.35 -0.52
CA PRO A 616 66.01 56.81 -1.32
C PRO A 616 67.26 56.63 -0.46
N ASN A 617 67.89 55.45 -0.52
CA ASN A 617 69.16 55.17 0.14
C ASN A 617 70.21 56.24 -0.21
N ALA A 618 70.79 56.86 0.81
CA ALA A 618 71.92 57.75 0.69
C ALA A 618 73.21 56.94 0.42
N PRO A 619 74.16 57.47 -0.35
CA PRO A 619 75.46 56.82 -0.50
C PRO A 619 76.28 56.94 0.80
N PRO A 620 77.16 55.97 1.12
CA PRO A 620 78.05 56.06 2.27
C PRO A 620 79.05 57.21 2.11
N GLU A 621 79.31 57.91 3.21
CA GLU A 621 80.24 59.04 3.26
C GLU A 621 81.60 58.60 3.87
N ILE A 622 82.69 58.83 3.13
CA ILE A 622 84.06 58.53 3.60
C ILE A 622 84.67 59.78 4.24
N GLU A 623 85.19 59.65 5.46
CA GLU A 623 85.99 60.71 6.09
C GLU A 623 87.30 60.92 5.31
N PRO A 624 87.66 62.17 4.94
CA PRO A 624 88.89 62.44 4.20
C PRO A 624 90.13 61.93 4.94
N VAL A 625 90.91 61.09 4.26
CA VAL A 625 92.24 60.70 4.74
C VAL A 625 93.23 61.78 4.34
N ASN A 626 93.61 62.64 5.29
CA ASN A 626 94.58 63.72 5.04
C ASN A 626 95.96 63.20 4.64
N ASP A 627 96.72 64.02 3.90
CA ASP A 627 98.11 63.76 3.53
C ASP A 627 98.97 63.35 4.73
N ARG A 628 99.83 62.34 4.53
CA ARG A 628 100.76 61.86 5.56
C ARG A 628 102.17 61.73 5.02
N THR A 629 103.13 62.06 5.87
CA THR A 629 104.54 61.77 5.65
C THR A 629 104.91 60.53 6.45
N VAL A 630 105.46 59.52 5.79
CA VAL A 630 105.89 58.24 6.37
C VAL A 630 107.32 57.94 5.93
N ASN A 631 108.04 57.12 6.69
CA ASN A 631 109.39 56.71 6.31
C ASN A 631 109.34 55.47 5.41
N VAL A 632 110.20 55.46 4.39
CA VAL A 632 110.38 54.28 3.52
C VAL A 632 110.89 53.10 4.35
N GLY A 633 110.27 51.93 4.17
CA GLY A 633 110.61 50.68 4.85
C GLY A 633 109.96 50.47 6.22
N ASP A 634 109.32 51.49 6.80
CA ASP A 634 108.54 51.34 8.04
C ASP A 634 107.09 50.94 7.71
N PRO A 635 106.50 49.92 8.36
CA PRO A 635 105.10 49.56 8.14
C PRO A 635 104.16 50.66 8.63
N VAL A 636 103.17 50.99 7.82
CA VAL A 636 102.16 52.01 8.06
C VAL A 636 100.80 51.33 8.18
N THR A 637 100.05 51.70 9.22
CA THR A 637 98.65 51.30 9.40
C THR A 637 97.78 52.54 9.59
N PHE A 638 96.66 52.60 8.89
CA PHE A 638 95.63 53.60 9.11
C PHE A 638 94.24 53.00 8.92
N HIS A 639 93.22 53.70 9.40
CA HIS A 639 91.81 53.28 9.23
C HIS A 639 91.11 54.34 8.40
N VAL A 640 90.47 53.88 7.32
CA VAL A 640 89.44 54.66 6.64
C VAL A 640 88.22 54.59 7.52
N LYS A 641 87.68 55.76 7.86
CA LYS A 641 86.40 55.86 8.54
C LYS A 641 85.37 56.25 7.51
N ALA A 642 84.26 55.54 7.49
CA ALA A 642 83.08 55.92 6.75
C ALA A 642 81.87 55.86 7.69
N THR A 643 80.83 56.60 7.33
CA THR A 643 79.51 56.56 7.95
C THR A 643 78.50 56.42 6.85
N ASP A 644 77.49 55.59 7.03
CA ASP A 644 76.33 55.60 6.16
C ASP A 644 75.26 56.51 6.80
N PRO A 645 74.70 57.50 6.09
CA PRO A 645 73.63 58.34 6.62
C PRO A 645 72.38 57.56 7.06
N ASP A 646 72.17 56.36 6.52
CA ASP A 646 71.03 55.48 6.82
C ASP A 646 71.41 54.37 7.85
N ASP A 647 72.62 54.42 8.40
CA ASP A 647 73.20 53.43 9.34
C ASP A 647 73.32 52.00 8.76
N ASP A 648 73.37 51.91 7.43
CA ASP A 648 73.62 50.67 6.69
C ASP A 648 75.01 50.07 6.99
N GLY A 649 75.11 48.76 6.84
CA GLY A 649 76.36 48.03 6.99
C GLY A 649 77.39 48.42 5.93
N LEU A 650 78.54 48.95 6.36
CA LEU A 650 79.60 49.40 5.46
C LEU A 650 80.52 48.25 5.00
N VAL A 651 80.89 48.27 3.72
CA VAL A 651 81.93 47.39 3.14
C VAL A 651 83.02 48.24 2.49
N TYR A 652 84.26 48.02 2.89
CA TYR A 652 85.41 48.77 2.39
C TYR A 652 86.12 48.03 1.25
N THR A 653 86.49 48.76 0.18
CA THR A 653 87.25 48.20 -0.95
C THR A 653 88.31 49.22 -1.39
N ASP A 654 89.37 48.72 -2.03
CA ASP A 654 90.45 49.52 -2.60
C ASP A 654 90.68 49.09 -4.05
N ASP A 655 91.06 50.04 -4.91
CA ASP A 655 91.38 49.82 -6.32
C ASP A 655 92.87 50.10 -6.64
N SER A 656 93.71 50.22 -5.61
CA SER A 656 95.14 50.45 -5.72
C SER A 656 95.96 49.14 -5.65
N GLU A 657 97.20 49.20 -6.15
CA GLU A 657 98.19 48.14 -5.89
C GLU A 657 99.08 48.47 -4.68
N LEU A 658 98.83 49.59 -3.99
CA LEU A 658 99.71 50.13 -2.96
C LEU A 658 99.52 49.46 -1.60
N PHE A 659 98.30 49.03 -1.29
CA PHE A 659 97.94 48.47 0.00
C PHE A 659 96.72 47.55 -0.10
N GLU A 660 96.45 46.79 0.96
CA GLU A 660 95.17 46.09 1.13
C GLU A 660 94.34 46.79 2.22
N ILE A 661 93.03 46.90 2.00
CA ILE A 661 92.06 47.38 2.99
C ILE A 661 91.23 46.21 3.52
N ASP A 662 91.07 46.14 4.83
CA ASP A 662 90.17 45.18 5.46
C ASP A 662 88.70 45.57 5.18
N PRO A 663 87.89 44.69 4.56
CA PRO A 663 86.56 45.03 4.07
C PRO A 663 85.54 45.31 5.18
N SER A 664 85.84 44.93 6.43
CA SER A 664 84.95 45.08 7.58
C SER A 664 85.34 46.21 8.52
N THR A 665 86.63 46.53 8.59
CA THR A 665 87.17 47.50 9.56
C THR A 665 87.73 48.75 8.91
N GLY A 666 87.82 48.78 7.58
CA GLY A 666 88.44 49.88 6.83
C GLY A 666 89.94 50.02 7.12
N ARG A 667 90.58 49.00 7.72
CA ARG A 667 91.99 49.06 8.12
C ARG A 667 92.90 48.79 6.94
N ILE A 668 93.76 49.75 6.64
CA ILE A 668 94.81 49.64 5.63
C ILE A 668 96.14 49.35 6.30
N THR A 669 96.92 48.41 5.75
CA THR A 669 98.30 48.15 6.17
C THR A 669 99.22 47.97 4.97
N PHE A 670 100.32 48.71 4.92
CA PHE A 670 101.34 48.58 3.88
C PHE A 670 102.71 49.10 4.34
N THR A 671 103.77 48.73 3.63
CA THR A 671 105.13 49.23 3.86
C THR A 671 105.60 49.97 2.61
N PRO A 672 105.79 51.30 2.65
CA PRO A 672 106.26 52.06 1.49
C PRO A 672 107.63 51.59 1.02
N ALA A 673 107.75 51.30 -0.28
CA ALA A 673 108.99 50.82 -0.90
C ALA A 673 109.86 51.95 -1.49
N GLU A 674 109.28 53.14 -1.71
CA GLU A 674 109.93 54.35 -2.23
C GLU A 674 109.42 55.63 -1.56
#